data_AF-A0AAN9KHY8-F1
#
_entry.id   AF-A0AAN9KHY8-F1
#
_cell.length_a   1.000
_cell.length_b   1.000
_cell.length_c   1.000
_cell.angle_alpha   90.00
_cell.angle_beta   90.00
_cell.angle_gamma   90.00
#
_symmetry.space_group_name_H-M   'P 1'
#
loop_
_entity.id
_entity.type
_entity.pdbx_description
1 polymer ?
#
loop_
_entity_poly.entity_id
_entity_poly.type
_entity_poly.pdbx_seq_one_letter_code
_entity_poly.pdbx_strand_id
1 'polypeptide(L)'
;MAATTTTVVIIATLVLLVASYGGSAPTPAPEAATAPSPTSGTNGCFMALTNMSDCLTYVEDGSKLTKPDKGCCPELAGLVDSNPICLCQLLGNPDSIGIKINLNKALKLPSVCGVTTPPVSACAAVGVPVSVVPSTSPGIAPGAPGATPSIGATASSPAKYKQKEQNISPRYVSKSKKFSATKTCINKKASIYLPDVITSIMAQNHVIVVLLLVCAWNWMQSTHSEYLIGVGSYDMTGPAADVNMMGYANIEQNTAGIHFRLRARTFIVAESLQGNRFVFVNLDAGMASQLLTIKVLERLKSRFGNLYTEENVAISGTHTHAGPGGYLQYVIYSVTSFGFVKQSFDAIANAIEQSIVQAHNNLKPGSIFMNTGDVKDGGINRSPSAYLQNPAEERARYLTNVDTQMTLLRFVDGASGKSVGAFTWYATHGTSMSRENKLISGDNKGVAARLFEDWFASQNKTSPSNTNFTVPDISQLIKKAQSIKATGGNDCNQLASQASKVRKNDGSLFVGAFCQSNVGDVSPNVLGAFCIDSGKPCDFNRSSCNGNDQLCVGKGPGYPDEILSTKIIGERQFSTAVELFESASEELTGKIDYRHVYLNFTEIEVELGSNKVVKTCPAALGPGFAAGTTDGPGVFGFQQGDTEINPFWKNMRDLLKEPSQYQVACQNPKPVLLSTGEMFDPYPWAPAILPIQILRLGNLIILSVPGEFTTMSGRRLREAVKETLISSSNGEFNNDTHVVIAGLTNTYSQYIATFEEYQHQRYEAASTLYGPHTLSAYIQEFKKLAQTMAKGDNATVRGPLPPDLSSAQLSFLLDPFGDSPPDGIKFGGMKEDIAFPKKGSFTKGDTPSATFWSANPRYDLLTEGTFAAVERLQRERWIPAYDDDDLSLFFKWKIDNSSLHGLATIEWKIPNDVISGVYRLRHFGATKITIASPITYFTGASSAFAVQ
;
A
#
# COMPACT_ATOMS: atom_id res chain seq x y z
N MET A 1 2.90 31.14 -0.73
CA MET A 1 2.22 31.90 0.35
C MET A 1 0.72 31.89 0.12
N ALA A 2 0.09 32.81 -0.65
CA ALA A 2 -1.38 32.84 -0.79
C ALA A 2 -2.03 31.52 -1.26
N ALA A 3 -1.51 30.89 -2.33
CA ALA A 3 -1.98 29.57 -2.78
C ALA A 3 -1.79 28.51 -1.69
N THR A 4 -0.63 28.51 -1.01
CA THR A 4 -0.30 27.62 0.11
C THR A 4 -1.32 27.73 1.25
N THR A 5 -1.80 28.95 1.56
CA THR A 5 -2.88 29.16 2.55
C THR A 5 -4.19 28.53 2.07
N THR A 6 -4.54 28.67 0.79
CA THR A 6 -5.79 28.13 0.23
C THR A 6 -5.79 26.61 0.24
N THR A 7 -4.71 25.96 -0.20
CA THR A 7 -4.56 24.50 -0.15
C THR A 7 -4.59 23.97 1.29
N VAL A 8 -3.90 24.63 2.23
CA VAL A 8 -3.94 24.24 3.65
C VAL A 8 -5.35 24.39 4.21
N VAL A 9 -6.10 25.45 3.87
CA VAL A 9 -7.51 25.59 4.25
C VAL A 9 -8.37 24.49 3.63
N ILE A 10 -8.20 24.13 2.36
CA ILE A 10 -8.97 23.05 1.72
C ILE A 10 -8.71 21.70 2.39
N ILE A 11 -7.44 21.34 2.62
CA ILE A 11 -7.07 20.06 3.24
C ILE A 11 -7.47 20.04 4.72
N ALA A 12 -7.24 21.13 5.47
CA ALA A 12 -7.70 21.23 6.85
C ALA A 12 -9.24 21.18 6.95
N THR A 13 -9.96 21.80 6.01
CA THR A 13 -11.43 21.71 5.94
C THR A 13 -11.87 20.28 5.69
N LEU A 14 -11.27 19.56 4.73
CA LEU A 14 -11.56 18.14 4.49
C LEU A 14 -11.26 17.25 5.70
N VAL A 15 -10.16 17.48 6.41
CA VAL A 15 -9.82 16.75 7.65
C VAL A 15 -10.79 17.09 8.78
N LEU A 16 -11.15 18.36 8.98
CA LEU A 16 -12.17 18.81 9.93
C LEU A 16 -13.56 18.24 9.60
N LEU A 17 -13.89 18.04 8.33
CA LEU A 17 -15.14 17.45 7.87
C LEU A 17 -15.23 15.94 8.15
N VAL A 18 -14.11 15.21 8.06
CA VAL A 18 -14.06 13.80 8.53
C VAL A 18 -14.18 13.75 10.06
N ALA A 19 -13.54 14.67 10.77
CA ALA A 19 -13.56 14.70 12.24
C ALA A 19 -14.90 15.14 12.86
N SER A 20 -15.68 15.98 12.18
CA SER A 20 -16.88 16.63 12.76
C SER A 20 -18.16 15.80 12.76
N TYR A 21 -18.21 14.66 12.06
CA TYR A 21 -19.39 13.77 12.05
C TYR A 21 -19.40 12.69 13.15
N GLY A 22 -18.38 12.64 14.01
CA GLY A 22 -18.27 11.65 15.10
C GLY A 22 -19.25 11.81 16.28
N GLY A 23 -20.29 12.65 16.16
CA GLY A 23 -21.14 13.01 17.30
C GLY A 23 -22.61 13.28 16.98
N SER A 24 -23.45 12.24 16.94
CA SER A 24 -24.74 12.21 17.65
C SER A 24 -25.59 10.95 17.34
N ALA A 25 -25.73 10.06 18.32
CA ALA A 25 -26.84 9.10 18.41
C ALA A 25 -27.09 8.75 19.89
N PRO A 26 -28.34 8.77 20.40
CA PRO A 26 -28.61 8.52 21.82
C PRO A 26 -28.65 7.02 22.14
N THR A 27 -27.78 6.57 23.03
CA THR A 27 -27.77 5.19 23.55
C THR A 27 -28.64 5.04 24.81
N PRO A 28 -29.41 3.95 24.97
CA PRO A 28 -29.95 3.54 26.26
C PRO A 28 -28.82 3.08 27.20
N ALA A 29 -28.95 3.35 28.50
CA ALA A 29 -27.88 3.12 29.47
C ALA A 29 -27.72 1.64 29.91
N PRO A 30 -26.47 1.12 29.96
CA PRO A 30 -26.05 0.03 30.84
C PRO A 30 -25.32 0.56 32.09
N GLU A 31 -25.13 -0.30 33.10
CA GLU A 31 -24.49 0.06 34.38
C GLU A 31 -22.95 0.17 34.32
N ALA A 32 -22.37 0.67 35.41
CA ALA A 32 -21.04 1.27 35.45
C ALA A 32 -19.85 0.34 35.13
N ALA A 33 -19.03 0.79 34.18
CA ALA A 33 -17.61 0.45 34.06
C ALA A 33 -16.79 1.76 34.02
N THR A 34 -15.57 1.74 34.59
CA THR A 34 -14.76 2.96 34.78
C THR A 34 -14.14 3.48 33.47
N ALA A 35 -14.22 4.79 33.24
CA ALA A 35 -13.77 5.43 32.01
C ALA A 35 -12.23 5.52 31.87
N PRO A 36 -11.68 5.45 30.64
CA PRO A 36 -10.29 5.78 30.34
C PRO A 36 -10.07 7.31 30.30
N SER A 37 -8.86 7.76 30.66
CA SER A 37 -8.50 9.18 30.76
C SER A 37 -7.82 9.73 29.48
N PRO A 38 -7.76 11.07 29.28
CA PRO A 38 -7.37 11.68 28.00
C PRO A 38 -5.90 11.46 27.58
N THR A 39 -5.70 11.38 26.26
CA THR A 39 -4.38 11.39 25.60
C THR A 39 -3.92 12.82 25.31
N SER A 40 -2.63 13.14 25.52
CA SER A 40 -2.04 14.41 25.06
C SER A 40 -0.67 14.22 24.39
N GLY A 41 -0.49 14.83 23.22
CA GLY A 41 0.74 14.81 22.43
C GLY A 41 0.58 15.68 21.18
N THR A 42 1.04 16.94 21.28
CA THR A 42 1.11 18.01 20.25
C THR A 42 -0.12 18.31 19.37
N ASN A 43 -0.80 17.36 18.75
CA ASN A 43 -2.04 17.61 18.00
C ASN A 43 -3.29 17.70 18.89
N GLY A 44 -3.27 17.09 20.09
CA GLY A 44 -4.44 17.03 20.98
C GLY A 44 -4.98 18.40 21.42
N CYS A 45 -4.11 19.38 21.64
CA CYS A 45 -4.55 20.71 22.06
C CYS A 45 -5.28 21.50 20.97
N PHE A 46 -5.06 21.20 19.68
CA PHE A 46 -5.85 21.83 18.62
C PHE A 46 -7.32 21.40 18.72
N MET A 47 -7.57 20.08 18.79
CA MET A 47 -8.93 19.53 18.97
C MET A 47 -9.58 19.98 20.29
N ALA A 48 -8.81 20.05 21.37
CA ALA A 48 -9.31 20.52 22.66
C ALA A 48 -9.68 22.02 22.65
N LEU A 49 -8.98 22.84 21.86
CA LEU A 49 -9.26 24.27 21.69
C LEU A 49 -10.37 24.55 20.66
N THR A 50 -10.54 23.72 19.63
CA THR A 50 -11.71 23.82 18.72
C THR A 50 -13.02 23.50 19.45
N ASN A 51 -12.97 22.69 20.51
CA ASN A 51 -14.10 22.43 21.40
C ASN A 51 -14.43 23.61 22.34
N MET A 52 -13.82 24.79 22.17
CA MET A 52 -14.21 26.06 22.81
C MET A 52 -14.81 27.06 21.79
N SER A 53 -15.48 26.57 20.74
CA SER A 53 -16.03 27.40 19.66
C SER A 53 -17.02 28.46 20.15
N ASP A 54 -17.87 28.16 21.14
CA ASP A 54 -18.83 29.12 21.69
C ASP A 54 -18.15 30.23 22.52
N CYS A 55 -16.89 30.05 22.91
CA CYS A 55 -16.12 31.09 23.59
C CYS A 55 -15.52 32.14 22.64
N LEU A 56 -15.39 31.81 21.34
CA LEU A 56 -14.63 32.58 20.38
C LEU A 56 -15.20 34.00 20.17
N THR A 57 -16.53 34.09 20.03
CA THR A 57 -17.30 35.34 19.89
C THR A 57 -17.06 36.34 21.03
N TYR A 58 -16.75 35.82 22.23
CA TYR A 58 -16.45 36.63 23.40
C TYR A 58 -15.00 37.10 23.40
N VAL A 59 -14.03 36.21 23.16
CA VAL A 59 -12.60 36.49 23.31
C VAL A 59 -11.95 37.15 22.08
N GLU A 60 -12.61 37.16 20.92
CA GLU A 60 -12.11 37.83 19.71
C GLU A 60 -11.84 39.33 19.93
N ASP A 61 -10.79 39.85 19.28
CA ASP A 61 -10.42 41.26 19.38
C ASP A 61 -11.45 42.20 18.74
N GLY A 62 -11.75 43.29 19.44
CA GLY A 62 -12.88 44.18 19.12
C GLY A 62 -14.27 43.68 19.55
N SER A 63 -14.41 42.44 20.07
CA SER A 63 -15.70 41.91 20.54
C SER A 63 -16.33 42.80 21.62
N LYS A 64 -17.60 43.18 21.44
CA LYS A 64 -18.37 44.00 22.40
C LYS A 64 -19.18 43.18 23.40
N LEU A 65 -19.13 41.84 23.33
CA LEU A 65 -19.88 40.97 24.23
C LEU A 65 -19.37 41.07 25.68
N THR A 66 -20.31 41.17 26.62
CA THR A 66 -20.07 41.25 28.08
C THR A 66 -20.23 39.90 28.80
N LYS A 67 -20.80 38.90 28.11
CA LYS A 67 -20.88 37.49 28.49
C LYS A 67 -20.62 36.63 27.24
N PRO A 68 -20.09 35.40 27.37
CA PRO A 68 -19.95 34.47 26.26
C PRO A 68 -21.28 33.79 25.91
N ASP A 69 -21.29 33.04 24.81
CA ASP A 69 -22.42 32.20 24.40
C ASP A 69 -22.59 30.97 25.32
N LYS A 70 -23.72 30.28 25.20
CA LYS A 70 -24.19 29.33 26.22
C LYS A 70 -23.35 28.06 26.35
N GLY A 71 -22.73 27.56 25.27
CA GLY A 71 -21.84 26.39 25.32
C GLY A 71 -20.49 26.68 25.97
N CYS A 72 -20.00 27.91 25.85
CA CYS A 72 -18.64 28.29 26.24
C CYS A 72 -18.24 27.93 27.69
N CYS A 73 -19.13 28.15 28.66
CA CYS A 73 -18.77 27.90 30.06
C CYS A 73 -18.69 26.40 30.40
N PRO A 74 -19.63 25.55 29.96
CA PRO A 74 -19.44 24.10 29.91
C PRO A 74 -18.19 23.64 29.13
N GLU A 75 -17.93 24.20 27.96
CA GLU A 75 -16.75 23.88 27.13
C GLU A 75 -15.43 24.17 27.85
N LEU A 76 -15.31 25.36 28.45
CA LEU A 76 -14.14 25.77 29.22
C LEU A 76 -13.94 24.89 30.47
N ALA A 77 -15.02 24.51 31.16
CA ALA A 77 -14.93 23.57 32.27
C ALA A 77 -14.40 22.21 31.79
N GLY A 78 -14.96 21.67 30.70
CA GLY A 78 -14.49 20.43 30.08
C GLY A 78 -13.03 20.49 29.62
N LEU A 79 -12.55 21.65 29.13
CA LEU A 79 -11.13 21.82 28.79
C LEU A 79 -10.23 21.83 30.03
N VAL A 80 -10.66 22.50 31.10
CA VAL A 80 -9.90 22.60 32.37
C VAL A 80 -9.79 21.24 33.07
N ASP A 81 -10.86 20.43 33.03
CA ASP A 81 -10.86 19.10 33.64
C ASP A 81 -10.11 18.06 32.80
N SER A 82 -10.10 18.18 31.47
CA SER A 82 -9.51 17.16 30.58
C SER A 82 -8.11 17.48 30.06
N ASN A 83 -7.82 18.74 29.69
CA ASN A 83 -6.59 19.15 29.01
C ASN A 83 -6.13 20.58 29.42
N PRO A 84 -5.95 20.87 30.73
CA PRO A 84 -5.69 22.23 31.22
C PRO A 84 -4.42 22.89 30.65
N ILE A 85 -3.45 22.09 30.19
CA ILE A 85 -2.21 22.57 29.55
C ILE A 85 -2.45 23.33 28.23
N CYS A 86 -3.57 23.07 27.54
CA CYS A 86 -3.88 23.72 26.28
C CYS A 86 -4.23 25.22 26.44
N LEU A 87 -4.74 25.62 27.61
CA LEU A 87 -4.92 27.04 27.94
C LEU A 87 -3.59 27.79 27.99
N CYS A 88 -2.51 27.16 28.45
CA CYS A 88 -1.18 27.76 28.41
C CYS A 88 -0.67 27.96 26.98
N GLN A 89 -0.94 27.02 26.08
CA GLN A 89 -0.57 27.14 24.66
C GLN A 89 -1.34 28.27 23.97
N LEU A 90 -2.66 28.36 24.20
CA LEU A 90 -3.52 29.45 23.70
C LEU A 90 -3.03 30.83 24.15
N LEU A 91 -2.70 30.99 25.44
CA LEU A 91 -2.24 32.26 26.01
C LEU A 91 -0.79 32.59 25.64
N GLY A 92 0.04 31.59 25.37
CA GLY A 92 1.46 31.76 25.02
C GLY A 92 1.71 32.14 23.56
N ASN A 93 0.82 31.74 22.63
CA ASN A 93 0.93 32.09 21.21
C ASN A 93 -0.47 32.26 20.56
N PRO A 94 -1.22 33.34 20.89
CA PRO A 94 -2.60 33.51 20.43
C PRO A 94 -2.75 33.64 18.91
N ASP A 95 -1.74 34.13 18.20
CA ASP A 95 -1.78 34.26 16.73
C ASP A 95 -1.71 32.90 16.00
N SER A 96 -1.39 31.81 16.70
CA SER A 96 -1.23 30.45 16.10
C SER A 96 -2.51 29.84 15.53
N ILE A 97 -3.68 30.33 15.93
CA ILE A 97 -5.01 29.85 15.48
C ILE A 97 -5.53 30.68 14.29
N GLY A 98 -4.82 31.73 13.87
CA GLY A 98 -5.22 32.58 12.74
C GLY A 98 -6.34 33.59 13.02
N ILE A 99 -6.80 33.67 14.27
CA ILE A 99 -7.83 34.61 14.75
C ILE A 99 -7.23 35.45 15.88
N LYS A 100 -7.50 36.76 15.90
CA LYS A 100 -6.93 37.66 16.91
C LYS A 100 -7.70 37.59 18.22
N ILE A 101 -7.04 37.15 19.28
CA ILE A 101 -7.63 36.98 20.61
C ILE A 101 -7.29 38.17 21.52
N ASN A 102 -8.30 38.77 22.13
CA ASN A 102 -8.13 39.79 23.16
C ASN A 102 -7.73 39.15 24.49
N LEU A 103 -6.43 39.15 24.78
CA LEU A 103 -5.86 38.52 25.99
C LEU A 103 -6.54 38.99 27.29
N ASN A 104 -6.94 40.27 27.38
CA ASN A 104 -7.63 40.83 28.54
C ASN A 104 -9.06 40.32 28.75
N LYS A 105 -9.69 39.74 27.72
CA LYS A 105 -10.94 38.98 27.85
C LYS A 105 -10.70 37.50 28.12
N ALA A 106 -9.75 36.87 27.42
CA ALA A 106 -9.38 35.48 27.67
C ALA A 106 -9.01 35.24 29.14
N LEU A 107 -8.21 36.14 29.74
CA LEU A 107 -7.84 36.10 31.16
C LEU A 107 -9.00 36.37 32.14
N LYS A 108 -10.14 36.89 31.68
CA LYS A 108 -11.35 37.11 32.50
C LYS A 108 -12.38 36.00 32.33
N LEU A 109 -12.29 35.19 31.27
CA LEU A 109 -13.29 34.20 30.92
C LEU A 109 -13.52 33.14 32.02
N PRO A 110 -12.50 32.58 32.71
CA PRO A 110 -12.73 31.66 33.83
C PRO A 110 -13.57 32.28 34.94
N SER A 111 -13.29 33.55 35.30
CA SER A 111 -14.04 34.29 36.32
C SER A 111 -15.47 34.66 35.88
N VAL A 112 -15.71 34.83 34.58
CA VAL A 112 -17.06 35.06 34.01
C VAL A 112 -17.88 33.76 33.96
N CYS A 113 -17.23 32.62 33.77
CA CYS A 113 -17.85 31.29 33.75
C CYS A 113 -17.91 30.59 35.12
N GLY A 114 -17.24 31.11 36.15
CA GLY A 114 -17.13 30.47 37.47
C GLY A 114 -16.18 29.27 37.53
N VAL A 115 -15.32 29.08 36.52
CA VAL A 115 -14.40 27.94 36.40
C VAL A 115 -13.09 28.26 37.13
N THR A 116 -12.61 27.34 37.97
CA THR A 116 -11.37 27.51 38.73
C THR A 116 -10.17 27.00 37.92
N THR A 117 -9.30 27.91 37.48
CA THR A 117 -8.08 27.59 36.73
C THR A 117 -6.80 27.82 37.54
N PRO A 118 -5.71 27.07 37.31
CA PRO A 118 -4.39 27.42 37.81
C PRO A 118 -3.96 28.84 37.39
N PRO A 119 -3.10 29.53 38.16
CA PRO A 119 -2.60 30.85 37.79
C PRO A 119 -1.69 30.75 36.56
N VAL A 120 -1.80 31.71 35.64
CA VAL A 120 -1.09 31.71 34.34
C VAL A 120 0.44 31.71 34.47
N SER A 121 0.99 32.11 35.62
CA SER A 121 2.41 31.95 35.94
C SER A 121 2.88 30.49 35.96
N ALA A 122 1.97 29.53 36.21
CA ALA A 122 2.28 28.09 36.16
C ALA A 122 2.61 27.60 34.74
N CYS A 123 2.19 28.31 33.69
CA CYS A 123 2.50 27.94 32.31
C CYS A 123 4.01 27.91 32.00
N ALA A 124 4.80 28.73 32.71
CA ALA A 124 6.26 28.71 32.60
C ALA A 124 6.88 27.38 33.11
N ALA A 125 6.25 26.69 34.06
CA ALA A 125 6.72 25.41 34.59
C ALA A 125 6.48 24.23 33.61
N VAL A 126 5.60 24.41 32.63
CA VAL A 126 5.34 23.45 31.53
C VAL A 126 5.94 23.92 30.19
N GLY A 127 6.94 24.82 30.23
CA GLY A 127 7.71 25.25 29.06
C GLY A 127 7.04 26.30 28.17
N VAL A 128 5.89 26.87 28.58
CA VAL A 128 5.13 27.85 27.77
C VAL A 128 5.03 29.20 28.52
N PRO A 129 6.04 30.09 28.38
CA PRO A 129 6.06 31.37 29.10
C PRO A 129 5.06 32.37 28.50
N VAL A 130 4.03 32.73 29.28
CA VAL A 130 3.00 33.72 28.88
C VAL A 130 3.42 35.13 29.32
N SER A 131 3.63 36.03 28.35
CA SER A 131 4.04 37.42 28.61
C SER A 131 2.85 38.33 28.96
N VAL A 132 2.53 38.47 30.25
CA VAL A 132 1.48 39.40 30.72
C VAL A 132 2.09 40.78 31.01
N VAL A 133 1.74 41.79 30.21
CA VAL A 133 2.13 43.20 30.45
C VAL A 133 1.18 43.84 31.45
N PRO A 134 1.63 44.37 32.61
CA PRO A 134 0.75 45.03 33.56
C PRO A 134 0.25 46.38 33.03
N SER A 135 -1.06 46.53 32.86
CA SER A 135 -1.69 47.84 32.61
C SER A 135 -1.61 48.71 33.88
N THR A 136 -1.08 49.92 33.75
CA THR A 136 -0.80 50.82 34.87
C THR A 136 -2.06 51.44 35.50
N SER A 137 -1.89 52.00 36.70
CA SER A 137 -2.88 52.82 37.41
C SER A 137 -2.16 53.97 38.14
N PRO A 138 -2.86 55.09 38.46
CA PRO A 138 -2.31 56.39 38.10
C PRO A 138 -1.83 57.28 39.26
N GLY A 139 -0.88 58.19 38.96
CA GLY A 139 -0.83 59.50 39.61
C GLY A 139 0.54 60.09 39.94
N ILE A 140 0.65 61.40 39.73
CA ILE A 140 1.61 62.39 40.27
C ILE A 140 2.81 62.76 39.37
N ALA A 141 3.10 64.06 39.36
CA ALA A 141 4.12 64.80 38.61
C ALA A 141 4.45 66.11 39.39
N PRO A 142 5.34 67.01 38.93
CA PRO A 142 6.47 66.88 37.99
C PRO A 142 7.82 67.32 38.60
N GLY A 143 8.95 67.12 37.90
CA GLY A 143 10.25 67.70 38.28
C GLY A 143 11.35 67.51 37.21
N ALA A 144 12.22 68.52 37.05
CA ALA A 144 13.34 68.56 36.08
C ALA A 144 14.40 69.59 36.59
N PRO A 145 15.57 69.82 35.93
CA PRO A 145 16.27 69.07 34.87
C PRO A 145 17.73 68.70 35.26
N GLY A 146 18.53 68.05 34.39
CA GLY A 146 19.97 67.87 34.68
C GLY A 146 20.87 67.18 33.62
N ALA A 147 21.72 68.00 32.95
CA ALA A 147 23.09 67.73 32.45
C ALA A 147 23.46 66.50 31.57
N THR A 148 23.88 66.79 30.33
CA THR A 148 24.91 66.08 29.52
C THR A 148 26.34 66.31 30.08
N PRO A 149 27.39 65.49 29.76
CA PRO A 149 28.03 65.35 28.43
C PRO A 149 28.14 63.88 27.95
N SER A 150 28.31 63.49 26.67
CA SER A 150 28.87 64.06 25.41
C SER A 150 30.32 63.64 25.07
N ILE A 151 30.68 63.77 23.78
CA ILE A 151 31.92 63.31 23.10
C ILE A 151 31.96 61.78 22.84
N GLY A 152 32.17 61.30 21.61
CA GLY A 152 32.28 62.03 20.33
C GLY A 152 32.37 61.11 19.10
N ALA A 153 32.01 61.64 17.93
CA ALA A 153 32.29 61.03 16.63
C ALA A 153 33.78 61.27 16.22
N THR A 154 34.32 60.69 15.15
CA THR A 154 34.03 61.04 13.75
C THR A 154 34.27 59.90 12.76
N ALA A 155 33.80 60.07 11.53
CA ALA A 155 34.09 59.22 10.38
C ALA A 155 34.53 60.09 9.17
N SER A 156 35.40 59.56 8.30
CA SER A 156 35.54 60.03 6.90
C SER A 156 36.38 59.08 6.04
N SER A 157 35.86 58.76 4.85
CA SER A 157 36.58 58.16 3.69
C SER A 157 37.36 59.27 2.92
N PRO A 158 37.90 59.13 1.66
CA PRO A 158 37.77 58.04 0.67
C PRO A 158 39.00 57.71 -0.23
N ALA A 159 38.80 56.73 -1.13
CA ALA A 159 39.50 56.52 -2.43
C ALA A 159 40.99 56.09 -2.39
N LYS A 160 41.55 55.32 -3.35
CA LYS A 160 41.07 54.71 -4.62
C LYS A 160 42.07 53.60 -5.02
N TYR A 161 41.64 52.46 -5.59
CA TYR A 161 42.33 51.74 -6.70
C TYR A 161 41.39 50.70 -7.36
N LYS A 162 41.84 49.93 -8.37
CA LYS A 162 41.01 49.34 -9.45
C LYS A 162 40.73 47.82 -9.35
N GLN A 163 39.56 47.41 -9.86
CA GLN A 163 39.22 46.28 -10.77
C GLN A 163 39.95 44.91 -10.67
N LYS A 164 39.33 43.75 -11.00
CA LYS A 164 37.93 43.26 -11.11
C LYS A 164 38.00 41.73 -11.33
N GLU A 165 37.02 40.95 -10.83
CA GLU A 165 36.62 39.57 -11.24
C GLU A 165 37.67 38.55 -11.76
N GLN A 166 37.78 37.38 -11.10
CA GLN A 166 37.55 36.06 -11.75
C GLN A 166 37.40 34.88 -10.77
N ASN A 167 36.85 33.77 -11.26
CA ASN A 167 36.55 32.54 -10.50
C ASN A 167 37.78 31.69 -10.17
N ILE A 168 37.69 30.86 -9.12
CA ILE A 168 38.73 29.89 -8.73
C ILE A 168 38.43 28.49 -9.30
N SER A 169 39.41 27.97 -10.02
CA SER A 169 39.63 26.56 -10.41
C SER A 169 40.99 26.48 -11.12
N PRO A 170 41.62 25.31 -11.34
CA PRO A 170 41.40 23.98 -10.77
C PRO A 170 42.73 23.40 -10.18
N ARG A 171 42.84 22.07 -10.04
CA ARG A 171 44.11 21.38 -10.33
C ARG A 171 43.93 20.21 -11.31
N TYR A 172 44.51 20.38 -12.50
CA TYR A 172 44.98 19.31 -13.41
C TYR A 172 46.23 18.61 -12.78
N VAL A 173 46.93 17.62 -13.33
CA VAL A 173 47.31 17.24 -14.72
C VAL A 173 47.60 15.71 -14.67
N SER A 174 47.09 14.79 -15.49
CA SER A 174 47.00 14.61 -16.96
C SER A 174 48.32 14.29 -17.69
N LYS A 175 48.26 13.42 -18.72
CA LYS A 175 48.84 13.68 -20.06
C LYS A 175 48.38 12.69 -21.12
N SER A 176 48.48 13.10 -22.39
CA SER A 176 47.99 12.36 -23.56
C SER A 176 48.86 12.64 -24.80
N LYS A 177 48.59 11.90 -25.90
CA LYS A 177 48.89 12.26 -27.30
C LYS A 177 47.61 11.92 -28.09
N LYS A 178 46.96 12.85 -28.81
CA LYS A 178 47.29 13.43 -30.14
C LYS A 178 47.36 12.35 -31.24
N PHE A 179 46.72 12.43 -32.42
CA PHE A 179 45.78 13.38 -33.09
C PHE A 179 45.09 12.59 -34.26
N SER A 180 44.20 13.06 -35.16
CA SER A 180 43.69 14.37 -35.63
C SER A 180 42.28 14.22 -36.26
N ALA A 181 41.82 15.16 -37.11
CA ALA A 181 40.60 15.08 -37.97
C ALA A 181 40.98 14.84 -39.48
N THR A 182 40.10 14.74 -40.52
CA THR A 182 38.74 15.28 -40.74
C THR A 182 37.97 14.61 -41.93
N LYS A 183 36.64 14.44 -41.81
CA LYS A 183 35.53 14.50 -42.81
C LYS A 183 35.53 13.83 -44.24
N THR A 184 34.32 13.36 -44.59
CA THR A 184 33.56 13.36 -45.90
C THR A 184 33.74 12.32 -47.03
N CYS A 185 32.68 11.50 -47.20
CA CYS A 185 31.81 11.30 -48.40
C CYS A 185 32.18 10.48 -49.67
N ILE A 186 31.31 9.48 -49.93
CA ILE A 186 30.58 9.16 -51.19
C ILE A 186 31.22 8.28 -52.31
N ASN A 187 30.57 7.13 -52.55
CA ASN A 187 30.36 6.32 -53.79
C ASN A 187 31.46 6.16 -54.87
N LYS A 188 31.76 4.88 -55.20
CA LYS A 188 31.35 4.26 -56.50
C LYS A 188 31.48 2.73 -56.53
N LYS A 189 30.86 2.10 -57.55
CA LYS A 189 30.80 0.64 -57.81
C LYS A 189 31.99 0.14 -58.66
N ALA A 190 32.36 -1.14 -58.53
CA ALA A 190 32.77 -2.02 -59.65
C ALA A 190 32.78 -3.51 -59.25
N SER A 191 33.00 -4.40 -60.22
CA SER A 191 33.07 -5.88 -60.13
C SER A 191 34.08 -6.35 -61.23
N ILE A 192 34.37 -7.61 -61.57
CA ILE A 192 33.69 -8.93 -61.50
C ILE A 192 34.79 -10.04 -61.40
N TYR A 193 34.39 -11.29 -61.09
CA TYR A 193 34.96 -12.60 -61.53
C TYR A 193 35.46 -13.62 -60.48
N LEU A 194 34.73 -14.74 -60.48
CA LEU A 194 35.09 -16.16 -60.21
C LEU A 194 35.64 -16.79 -61.54
N PRO A 195 36.09 -18.08 -61.65
CA PRO A 195 35.60 -19.25 -60.90
C PRO A 195 36.57 -20.45 -60.67
N ASP A 196 35.97 -21.57 -60.21
CA ASP A 196 36.30 -22.99 -60.44
C ASP A 196 37.66 -23.61 -60.06
N VAL A 197 37.70 -24.24 -58.87
CA VAL A 197 37.94 -25.70 -58.72
C VAL A 197 37.16 -26.22 -57.49
N ILE A 198 36.35 -27.28 -57.66
CA ILE A 198 36.04 -28.40 -56.71
C ILE A 198 34.76 -29.11 -57.21
N THR A 199 34.95 -30.15 -58.04
CA THR A 199 33.86 -30.96 -58.62
C THR A 199 34.30 -32.41 -58.83
N SER A 200 34.87 -33.05 -57.79
CA SER A 200 35.36 -34.45 -57.88
C SER A 200 35.24 -35.28 -56.59
N ILE A 201 34.40 -34.89 -55.62
CA ILE A 201 34.15 -35.67 -54.38
C ILE A 201 32.64 -35.68 -54.02
N MET A 202 31.78 -35.93 -55.01
CA MET A 202 30.31 -35.91 -54.88
C MET A 202 29.64 -37.13 -55.56
N ALA A 203 30.30 -38.29 -55.57
CA ALA A 203 29.88 -39.44 -56.39
C ALA A 203 29.95 -40.83 -55.70
N GLN A 204 29.92 -40.89 -54.36
CA GLN A 204 29.73 -42.14 -53.61
C GLN A 204 29.46 -41.86 -52.11
N ASN A 205 28.20 -41.62 -51.72
CA ASN A 205 27.60 -41.96 -50.41
C ASN A 205 26.21 -41.32 -50.21
N HIS A 206 25.23 -41.66 -51.06
CA HIS A 206 23.84 -41.23 -50.86
C HIS A 206 23.27 -41.70 -49.50
N VAL A 207 23.73 -42.84 -48.98
CA VAL A 207 23.36 -43.34 -47.65
C VAL A 207 23.81 -42.40 -46.53
N ILE A 208 25.03 -41.83 -46.60
CA ILE A 208 25.50 -40.87 -45.58
C ILE A 208 24.78 -39.53 -45.73
N VAL A 209 24.51 -39.07 -46.96
CA VAL A 209 23.73 -37.84 -47.17
C VAL A 209 22.29 -38.00 -46.64
N VAL A 210 21.65 -39.14 -46.88
CA VAL A 210 20.32 -39.45 -46.32
C VAL A 210 20.37 -39.62 -44.80
N LEU A 211 21.39 -40.28 -44.24
CA LEU A 211 21.54 -40.37 -42.78
C LEU A 211 21.82 -39.02 -42.12
N LEU A 212 22.65 -38.16 -42.72
CA LEU A 212 22.89 -36.81 -42.22
C LEU A 212 21.65 -35.92 -42.37
N LEU A 213 20.89 -36.05 -43.46
CA LEU A 213 19.61 -35.36 -43.62
C LEU A 213 18.56 -35.89 -42.64
N VAL A 214 18.46 -37.20 -42.39
CA VAL A 214 17.52 -37.77 -41.41
C VAL A 214 17.94 -37.43 -39.98
N CYS A 215 19.24 -37.42 -39.65
CA CYS A 215 19.73 -36.92 -38.36
C CYS A 215 19.48 -35.42 -38.21
N ALA A 216 19.70 -34.61 -39.26
CA ALA A 216 19.35 -33.19 -39.25
C ALA A 216 17.84 -32.97 -39.16
N TRP A 217 17.01 -33.83 -39.76
CA TRP A 217 15.55 -33.76 -39.67
C TRP A 217 15.06 -34.17 -38.28
N ASN A 218 15.69 -35.15 -37.63
CA ASN A 218 15.44 -35.50 -36.22
C ASN A 218 16.06 -34.49 -35.23
N TRP A 219 17.02 -33.66 -35.64
CA TRP A 219 17.51 -32.52 -34.86
C TRP A 219 16.69 -31.23 -35.10
N MET A 220 16.03 -31.10 -36.25
CA MET A 220 15.10 -30.00 -36.56
C MET A 220 13.67 -30.29 -36.09
N GLN A 221 13.29 -31.56 -35.91
CA GLN A 221 12.03 -31.94 -35.28
C GLN A 221 12.22 -32.05 -33.77
N SER A 222 11.68 -31.06 -33.06
CA SER A 222 11.62 -30.97 -31.59
C SER A 222 12.91 -30.57 -30.85
N THR A 223 13.59 -29.50 -31.30
CA THR A 223 14.06 -28.52 -30.32
C THR A 223 12.88 -27.65 -29.89
N HIS A 224 12.18 -28.04 -28.81
CA HIS A 224 11.34 -27.09 -28.10
C HIS A 224 12.26 -25.98 -27.56
N SER A 225 12.01 -24.73 -27.92
CA SER A 225 12.83 -23.61 -27.45
C SER A 225 12.41 -23.26 -26.03
N GLU A 226 13.07 -23.87 -25.04
CA GLU A 226 12.92 -23.55 -23.62
C GLU A 226 12.96 -22.03 -23.41
N TYR A 227 12.03 -21.51 -22.59
CA TYR A 227 12.05 -20.11 -22.20
C TYR A 227 13.21 -19.86 -21.23
N LEU A 228 13.81 -18.68 -21.28
CA LEU A 228 14.58 -18.19 -20.14
C LEU A 228 13.61 -17.68 -19.08
N ILE A 229 13.60 -18.35 -17.94
CA ILE A 229 12.77 -18.08 -16.78
C ILE A 229 13.64 -17.52 -15.67
N GLY A 230 13.19 -16.44 -15.05
CA GLY A 230 13.81 -15.86 -13.86
C GLY A 230 12.76 -15.45 -12.85
N VAL A 231 13.00 -15.69 -11.56
CA VAL A 231 12.10 -15.33 -10.45
C VAL A 231 12.87 -14.62 -9.34
N GLY A 232 12.20 -13.77 -8.58
CA GLY A 232 12.80 -13.04 -7.46
C GLY A 232 11.75 -12.43 -6.54
N SER A 233 12.15 -12.10 -5.31
CA SER A 233 11.27 -11.45 -4.33
C SER A 233 12.05 -10.50 -3.44
N TYR A 234 11.40 -9.51 -2.82
CA TYR A 234 12.05 -8.59 -1.90
C TYR A 234 11.07 -8.03 -0.86
N ASP A 235 11.54 -7.81 0.37
CA ASP A 235 10.79 -7.12 1.42
C ASP A 235 10.46 -5.66 1.03
N MET A 236 9.17 -5.32 1.03
CA MET A 236 8.65 -3.98 0.72
C MET A 236 7.89 -3.36 1.89
N THR A 237 7.99 -3.95 3.08
CA THR A 237 7.27 -3.52 4.29
C THR A 237 7.59 -2.07 4.63
N GLY A 238 6.57 -1.23 4.58
CA GLY A 238 6.66 0.20 4.92
C GLY A 238 6.63 0.48 6.43
N PRO A 239 6.38 1.74 6.83
CA PRO A 239 6.41 2.16 8.24
C PRO A 239 5.36 1.47 9.11
N ALA A 240 5.83 0.69 10.08
CA ALA A 240 5.02 -0.12 11.01
C ALA A 240 4.40 0.66 12.19
N ALA A 241 4.49 1.99 12.20
CA ALA A 241 3.92 2.86 13.20
C ALA A 241 3.43 4.18 12.57
N ASP A 242 2.34 4.74 13.10
CA ASP A 242 1.85 6.10 12.86
C ASP A 242 1.58 6.47 11.39
N VAL A 243 1.28 5.50 10.52
CA VAL A 243 0.95 5.75 9.11
C VAL A 243 -0.37 5.10 8.72
N ASN A 244 -1.29 5.89 8.17
CA ASN A 244 -2.57 5.36 7.70
C ASN A 244 -2.41 4.23 6.68
N MET A 245 -3.24 3.21 6.82
CA MET A 245 -3.29 2.06 5.93
C MET A 245 -4.05 2.41 4.63
N MET A 246 -3.62 1.84 3.51
CA MET A 246 -4.21 2.10 2.19
C MET A 246 -5.32 1.09 1.89
N GLY A 247 -6.52 1.58 1.63
CA GLY A 247 -7.70 0.76 1.37
C GLY A 247 -8.97 1.44 1.87
N TYR A 248 -9.35 1.16 3.12
CA TYR A 248 -10.60 1.57 3.76
C TYR A 248 -10.85 3.07 3.97
N ALA A 249 -9.96 3.96 3.51
CA ALA A 249 -10.06 5.41 3.67
C ALA A 249 -10.28 5.88 5.14
N ASN A 250 -9.88 5.08 6.13
CA ASN A 250 -10.11 5.34 7.55
C ASN A 250 -8.94 6.12 8.19
N ILE A 251 -9.19 7.35 8.65
CA ILE A 251 -8.19 8.21 9.30
C ILE A 251 -7.71 7.63 10.65
N GLU A 252 -8.51 6.82 11.33
CA GLU A 252 -8.11 6.17 12.58
C GLU A 252 -7.23 4.93 12.37
N GLN A 253 -7.22 4.38 11.16
CA GLN A 253 -6.53 3.14 10.80
C GLN A 253 -5.05 3.40 10.49
N ASN A 254 -4.28 3.73 11.54
CA ASN A 254 -2.83 3.89 11.48
C ASN A 254 -2.12 2.59 11.82
N THR A 255 -0.97 2.33 11.19
CA THR A 255 -0.09 1.21 11.54
C THR A 255 0.38 1.30 13.00
N ALA A 256 0.38 0.15 13.66
CA ALA A 256 0.75 -0.03 15.07
C ALA A 256 1.41 -1.40 15.29
N GLY A 257 2.13 -1.90 14.28
CA GLY A 257 2.76 -3.22 14.28
C GLY A 257 2.74 -3.95 12.93
N ILE A 258 3.12 -5.22 12.97
CA ILE A 258 3.21 -6.17 11.85
C ILE A 258 2.58 -7.50 12.30
N HIS A 259 1.72 -8.07 11.46
CA HIS A 259 1.31 -9.48 11.52
C HIS A 259 2.24 -10.34 10.67
N PHE A 260 2.52 -9.92 9.43
CA PHE A 260 3.64 -10.45 8.64
C PHE A 260 4.12 -9.44 7.58
N ARG A 261 5.37 -9.61 7.13
CA ARG A 261 6.04 -8.74 6.13
C ARG A 261 5.32 -8.75 4.78
N LEU A 262 5.38 -7.61 4.08
CA LEU A 262 4.89 -7.44 2.71
C LEU A 262 6.03 -7.71 1.71
N ARG A 263 5.77 -8.46 0.64
CA ARG A 263 6.76 -8.74 -0.41
C ARG A 263 6.34 -8.18 -1.78
N ALA A 264 7.34 -7.75 -2.55
CA ALA A 264 7.26 -7.77 -4.00
C ALA A 264 7.68 -9.16 -4.50
N ARG A 265 6.99 -9.71 -5.50
CA ARG A 265 7.26 -11.01 -6.12
C ARG A 265 7.26 -10.87 -7.64
N THR A 266 8.33 -11.27 -8.29
CA THR A 266 8.55 -11.01 -9.71
C THR A 266 8.86 -12.30 -10.48
N PHE A 267 8.28 -12.43 -11.67
CA PHE A 267 8.82 -13.32 -12.70
C PHE A 267 9.20 -12.54 -13.97
N ILE A 268 10.17 -13.08 -14.69
CA ILE A 268 10.63 -12.63 -16.01
C ILE A 268 10.67 -13.85 -16.91
N VAL A 269 10.11 -13.70 -18.11
CA VAL A 269 10.15 -14.71 -19.18
C VAL A 269 10.74 -14.08 -20.43
N ALA A 270 11.64 -14.80 -21.11
CA ALA A 270 12.27 -14.36 -22.34
C ALA A 270 12.49 -15.51 -23.33
N GLU A 271 12.39 -15.24 -24.63
CA GLU A 271 12.66 -16.24 -25.69
C GLU A 271 14.15 -16.58 -25.79
N SER A 272 15.02 -15.61 -25.46
CA SER A 272 16.47 -15.78 -25.38
C SER A 272 17.10 -14.58 -24.67
N LEU A 273 18.44 -14.58 -24.50
CA LEU A 273 19.19 -13.49 -23.88
C LEU A 273 19.03 -12.13 -24.61
N GLN A 274 18.59 -12.12 -25.87
CA GLN A 274 18.32 -10.91 -26.66
C GLN A 274 16.91 -10.90 -27.31
N GLY A 275 16.11 -11.97 -27.18
CA GLY A 275 14.76 -12.07 -27.72
C GLY A 275 13.69 -11.37 -26.88
N ASN A 276 12.43 -11.46 -27.32
CA ASN A 276 11.31 -10.82 -26.64
C ASN A 276 11.19 -11.32 -25.20
N ARG A 277 10.79 -10.41 -24.31
CA ARG A 277 10.64 -10.68 -22.87
C ARG A 277 9.66 -9.72 -22.23
N PHE A 278 9.07 -10.14 -21.12
CA PHE A 278 8.38 -9.24 -20.20
C PHE A 278 8.66 -9.58 -18.74
N VAL A 279 8.32 -8.62 -17.88
CA VAL A 279 8.44 -8.65 -16.42
C VAL A 279 7.03 -8.52 -15.85
N PHE A 280 6.66 -9.39 -14.91
CA PHE A 280 5.43 -9.25 -14.13
C PHE A 280 5.77 -9.22 -12.64
N VAL A 281 5.36 -8.16 -11.95
CA VAL A 281 5.58 -7.93 -10.52
C VAL A 281 4.23 -7.93 -9.80
N ASN A 282 4.11 -8.76 -8.78
CA ASN A 282 2.98 -8.81 -7.85
C ASN A 282 3.39 -8.21 -6.50
N LEU A 283 2.58 -7.29 -5.97
CA LEU A 283 2.86 -6.56 -4.73
C LEU A 283 1.85 -6.92 -3.64
N ASP A 284 2.32 -7.27 -2.44
CA ASP A 284 1.50 -7.35 -1.23
C ASP A 284 1.04 -5.94 -0.74
N ALA A 285 0.40 -5.16 -1.63
CA ALA A 285 -0.06 -3.78 -1.41
C ALA A 285 -1.44 -3.53 -2.06
N GLY A 286 -2.11 -2.46 -1.65
CA GLY A 286 -3.47 -2.11 -2.08
C GLY A 286 -3.64 -1.91 -3.59
N MET A 287 -2.62 -1.39 -4.29
CA MET A 287 -2.65 -1.14 -5.74
C MET A 287 -1.28 -0.70 -6.27
N ALA A 288 -1.05 -0.81 -7.58
CA ALA A 288 0.06 -0.12 -8.23
C ALA A 288 -0.13 1.42 -8.23
N SER A 289 0.98 2.15 -8.35
CA SER A 289 0.99 3.63 -8.41
C SER A 289 1.72 4.09 -9.66
N GLN A 290 1.12 5.04 -10.38
CA GLN A 290 1.73 5.65 -11.57
C GLN A 290 3.14 6.18 -11.30
N LEU A 291 3.36 6.77 -10.13
CA LEU A 291 4.64 7.34 -9.76
C LEU A 291 5.68 6.26 -9.40
N LEU A 292 5.24 5.15 -8.79
CA LEU A 292 6.10 3.98 -8.64
C LEU A 292 6.51 3.46 -10.02
N THR A 293 5.56 3.26 -10.95
CA THR A 293 5.84 2.80 -12.31
C THR A 293 6.82 3.71 -13.05
N ILE A 294 6.60 5.03 -13.03
CA ILE A 294 7.51 6.02 -13.65
C ILE A 294 8.93 5.91 -13.04
N LYS A 295 9.06 5.94 -11.71
CA LYS A 295 10.38 5.96 -11.04
C LYS A 295 11.09 4.60 -11.01
N VAL A 296 10.36 3.50 -11.09
CA VAL A 296 10.93 2.17 -11.36
C VAL A 296 11.47 2.09 -12.78
N LEU A 297 10.71 2.53 -13.79
CA LEU A 297 11.18 2.53 -15.18
C LEU A 297 12.41 3.43 -15.39
N GLU A 298 12.51 4.57 -14.70
CA GLU A 298 13.73 5.40 -14.68
C GLU A 298 14.95 4.64 -14.13
N ARG A 299 14.79 3.93 -13.00
CA ARG A 299 15.86 3.12 -12.37
C ARG A 299 16.27 1.93 -13.26
N LEU A 300 15.30 1.16 -13.74
CA LEU A 300 15.53 0.03 -14.65
C LEU A 300 16.23 0.49 -15.93
N LYS A 301 15.83 1.63 -16.49
CA LYS A 301 16.47 2.19 -17.69
C LYS A 301 17.92 2.64 -17.45
N SER A 302 18.20 3.19 -16.27
CA SER A 302 19.58 3.53 -15.86
C SER A 302 20.45 2.29 -15.66
N ARG A 303 19.86 1.14 -15.32
CA ARG A 303 20.56 -0.11 -14.98
C ARG A 303 20.69 -1.11 -16.13
N PHE A 304 19.68 -1.18 -17.00
CA PHE A 304 19.55 -2.18 -18.07
C PHE A 304 19.32 -1.56 -19.47
N GLY A 305 19.36 -0.23 -19.61
CA GLY A 305 19.06 0.45 -20.86
C GLY A 305 17.60 0.26 -21.27
N ASN A 306 17.34 0.08 -22.57
CA ASN A 306 15.97 -0.09 -23.09
C ASN A 306 15.45 -1.54 -22.99
N LEU A 307 16.04 -2.39 -22.14
CA LEU A 307 15.64 -3.81 -21.98
C LEU A 307 14.28 -3.98 -21.28
N TYR A 308 13.96 -3.03 -20.39
CA TYR A 308 12.73 -2.97 -19.61
C TYR A 308 12.11 -1.59 -19.77
N THR A 309 10.87 -1.53 -20.27
CA THR A 309 10.16 -0.31 -20.69
C THR A 309 8.71 -0.35 -20.22
N GLU A 310 7.96 0.73 -20.48
CA GLU A 310 6.51 0.76 -20.26
C GLU A 310 5.75 -0.33 -21.05
N GLU A 311 6.36 -0.89 -22.09
CA GLU A 311 5.72 -1.87 -22.96
C GLU A 311 5.75 -3.28 -22.38
N ASN A 312 6.84 -3.65 -21.69
CA ASN A 312 7.11 -5.01 -21.23
C ASN A 312 7.30 -5.18 -19.72
N VAL A 313 6.96 -4.16 -18.92
CA VAL A 313 6.89 -4.26 -17.46
C VAL A 313 5.44 -4.11 -17.01
N ALA A 314 4.96 -5.04 -16.19
CA ALA A 314 3.69 -4.96 -15.47
C ALA A 314 3.93 -5.00 -13.96
N ILE A 315 3.29 -4.11 -13.21
CA ILE A 315 3.35 -4.02 -11.74
C ILE A 315 1.92 -4.02 -11.22
N SER A 316 1.50 -5.08 -10.52
CA SER A 316 0.12 -5.34 -10.07
C SER A 316 0.03 -5.44 -8.55
N GLY A 317 -1.08 -4.97 -7.96
CA GLY A 317 -1.36 -5.08 -6.53
C GLY A 317 -2.24 -6.29 -6.18
N THR A 318 -1.89 -6.99 -5.09
CA THR A 318 -2.73 -8.00 -4.43
C THR A 318 -4.02 -7.42 -3.82
N HIS A 319 -4.11 -6.10 -3.68
CA HIS A 319 -5.23 -5.40 -3.08
C HIS A 319 -5.49 -5.78 -1.61
N THR A 320 -4.42 -5.94 -0.82
CA THR A 320 -4.51 -5.91 0.65
C THR A 320 -4.83 -4.49 1.12
N HIS A 321 -5.82 -4.37 2.01
CA HIS A 321 -6.17 -3.12 2.70
C HIS A 321 -5.35 -2.91 3.98
N ALA A 322 -4.42 -3.83 4.29
CA ALA A 322 -3.59 -3.85 5.49
C ALA A 322 -2.10 -3.50 5.22
N GLY A 323 -1.82 -2.67 4.19
CA GLY A 323 -0.49 -2.08 3.94
C GLY A 323 -0.45 -0.57 4.19
N PRO A 324 0.70 0.03 4.57
CA PRO A 324 0.83 1.47 4.81
C PRO A 324 0.70 2.29 3.50
N GLY A 325 -0.03 3.40 3.56
CA GLY A 325 -0.33 4.25 2.41
C GLY A 325 0.71 5.33 2.09
N GLY A 326 0.25 6.37 1.37
CA GLY A 326 1.06 7.55 1.02
C GLY A 326 2.02 7.37 -0.16
N TYR A 327 1.86 6.35 -1.00
CA TYR A 327 2.72 6.08 -2.18
C TYR A 327 2.04 6.41 -3.53
N LEU A 328 0.81 6.94 -3.50
CA LEU A 328 0.01 7.35 -4.67
C LEU A 328 0.11 8.87 -4.89
N GLN A 329 0.16 9.30 -6.16
CA GLN A 329 0.52 10.68 -6.53
C GLN A 329 -0.63 11.68 -6.72
N TYR A 330 -1.88 11.21 -6.66
CA TYR A 330 -3.09 11.97 -6.97
C TYR A 330 -3.86 12.31 -5.70
N VAL A 331 -4.34 13.55 -5.57
CA VAL A 331 -4.84 14.11 -4.28
C VAL A 331 -5.87 13.21 -3.60
N ILE A 332 -6.81 12.61 -4.35
CA ILE A 332 -7.89 11.78 -3.80
C ILE A 332 -7.37 10.56 -3.01
N TYR A 333 -6.19 10.05 -3.36
CA TYR A 333 -5.54 8.92 -2.68
C TYR A 333 -4.58 9.36 -1.55
N SER A 334 -4.29 10.66 -1.44
CA SER A 334 -3.38 11.23 -0.45
C SER A 334 -4.11 11.83 0.76
N VAL A 335 -5.43 12.09 0.67
CA VAL A 335 -6.22 12.74 1.75
C VAL A 335 -6.12 11.96 3.06
N THR A 336 -6.40 10.65 3.02
CA THR A 336 -6.47 9.80 4.20
C THR A 336 -5.12 9.30 4.68
N SER A 337 -4.03 9.56 3.94
CA SER A 337 -2.65 9.29 4.35
C SER A 337 -1.88 10.53 4.78
N PHE A 338 -2.58 11.65 4.99
CA PHE A 338 -2.00 12.96 5.31
C PHE A 338 -0.86 13.35 4.34
N GLY A 339 -1.07 13.08 3.04
CA GLY A 339 -0.09 13.33 1.98
C GLY A 339 0.76 12.11 1.62
N PHE A 340 1.97 12.39 1.14
CA PHE A 340 2.90 11.43 0.57
C PHE A 340 3.94 10.96 1.59
N VAL A 341 3.97 9.65 1.85
CA VAL A 341 4.84 9.02 2.84
C VAL A 341 6.06 8.42 2.14
N LYS A 342 7.15 9.19 2.14
CA LYS A 342 8.39 8.85 1.44
C LYS A 342 8.94 7.47 1.81
N GLN A 343 8.79 7.03 3.06
CA GLN A 343 9.22 5.71 3.52
C GLN A 343 8.47 4.56 2.82
N SER A 344 7.14 4.66 2.72
CA SER A 344 6.31 3.69 1.98
C SER A 344 6.71 3.65 0.50
N PHE A 345 6.88 4.83 -0.12
CA PHE A 345 7.26 4.93 -1.52
C PHE A 345 8.64 4.33 -1.82
N ASP A 346 9.67 4.68 -1.02
CA ASP A 346 11.03 4.18 -1.23
C ASP A 346 11.15 2.67 -0.99
N ALA A 347 10.44 2.13 0.02
CA ALA A 347 10.42 0.70 0.30
C ALA A 347 9.86 -0.10 -0.88
N ILE A 348 8.69 0.31 -1.40
CA ILE A 348 8.05 -0.35 -2.54
C ILE A 348 8.87 -0.16 -3.82
N ALA A 349 9.37 1.06 -4.10
CA ALA A 349 10.18 1.34 -5.29
C ALA A 349 11.50 0.55 -5.29
N ASN A 350 12.15 0.39 -4.13
CA ASN A 350 13.34 -0.45 -3.99
C ASN A 350 13.00 -1.93 -4.18
N ALA A 351 11.94 -2.44 -3.54
CA ALA A 351 11.59 -3.86 -3.63
C ALA A 351 11.16 -4.30 -5.03
N ILE A 352 10.47 -3.43 -5.78
CA ILE A 352 10.23 -3.66 -7.22
C ILE A 352 11.56 -3.78 -7.96
N GLU A 353 12.49 -2.82 -7.78
CA GLU A 353 13.79 -2.87 -8.46
C GLU A 353 14.59 -4.14 -8.08
N GLN A 354 14.75 -4.44 -6.78
CA GLN A 354 15.57 -5.58 -6.35
C GLN A 354 14.96 -6.93 -6.73
N SER A 355 13.63 -7.10 -6.69
CA SER A 355 12.99 -8.34 -7.14
C SER A 355 13.10 -8.56 -8.65
N ILE A 356 13.04 -7.49 -9.46
CA ILE A 356 13.35 -7.54 -10.90
C ILE A 356 14.83 -7.86 -11.15
N VAL A 357 15.75 -7.31 -10.34
CA VAL A 357 17.19 -7.57 -10.43
C VAL A 357 17.51 -9.02 -10.07
N GLN A 358 16.92 -9.56 -9.00
CA GLN A 358 17.02 -10.99 -8.67
C GLN A 358 16.52 -11.85 -9.82
N ALA A 359 15.29 -11.60 -10.31
CA ALA A 359 14.71 -12.35 -11.41
C ALA A 359 15.55 -12.27 -12.69
N HIS A 360 16.11 -11.11 -13.02
CA HIS A 360 17.03 -10.94 -14.16
C HIS A 360 18.32 -11.76 -14.00
N ASN A 361 18.94 -11.72 -12.81
CA ASN A 361 20.15 -12.48 -12.52
C ASN A 361 19.90 -14.01 -12.49
N ASN A 362 18.66 -14.41 -12.22
CA ASN A 362 18.21 -15.80 -12.18
C ASN A 362 17.73 -16.36 -13.52
N LEU A 363 17.77 -15.60 -14.62
CA LEU A 363 17.32 -16.03 -15.95
C LEU A 363 18.08 -17.26 -16.46
N LYS A 364 17.38 -18.39 -16.58
CA LYS A 364 17.92 -19.67 -17.04
C LYS A 364 16.89 -20.48 -17.86
N PRO A 365 17.33 -21.39 -18.74
CA PRO A 365 16.40 -22.21 -19.55
C PRO A 365 15.44 -23.05 -18.70
N GLY A 366 14.21 -23.21 -19.18
CA GLY A 366 13.21 -24.06 -18.58
C GLY A 366 11.82 -23.99 -19.22
N SER A 367 10.88 -24.68 -18.58
CA SER A 367 9.50 -24.86 -19.05
C SER A 367 8.49 -24.21 -18.11
N ILE A 368 7.34 -23.82 -18.66
CA ILE A 368 6.25 -23.17 -17.91
C ILE A 368 4.99 -24.00 -18.13
N PHE A 369 4.45 -24.53 -17.04
CA PHE A 369 3.22 -25.33 -17.06
C PHE A 369 2.05 -24.50 -16.53
N MET A 370 0.87 -24.70 -17.08
CA MET A 370 -0.36 -24.03 -16.67
C MET A 370 -1.40 -25.03 -16.18
N ASN A 371 -2.32 -24.55 -15.35
CA ASN A 371 -3.51 -25.27 -14.91
C ASN A 371 -4.62 -24.30 -14.49
N THR A 372 -5.88 -24.75 -14.46
CA THR A 372 -7.03 -23.94 -13.98
C THR A 372 -8.00 -24.77 -13.14
N GLY A 373 -8.64 -24.15 -12.14
CA GLY A 373 -9.62 -24.81 -11.29
C GLY A 373 -10.29 -23.87 -10.28
N ASP A 374 -11.44 -24.28 -9.73
CA ASP A 374 -12.29 -23.41 -8.92
C ASP A 374 -11.91 -23.37 -7.43
N VAL A 375 -11.65 -22.17 -6.92
CA VAL A 375 -11.49 -21.91 -5.47
C VAL A 375 -12.87 -21.91 -4.82
N LYS A 376 -13.15 -22.95 -4.04
CA LYS A 376 -14.42 -23.10 -3.30
C LYS A 376 -14.46 -22.14 -2.11
N ASP A 377 -15.58 -21.44 -1.95
CA ASP A 377 -15.84 -20.47 -0.88
C ASP A 377 -14.75 -19.41 -0.68
N GLY A 378 -14.04 -19.03 -1.76
CA GLY A 378 -12.98 -18.01 -1.70
C GLY A 378 -13.52 -16.58 -1.57
N GLY A 379 -14.68 -16.30 -2.18
CA GLY A 379 -15.33 -14.99 -2.12
C GLY A 379 -16.82 -15.02 -2.48
N ILE A 380 -17.53 -13.93 -2.17
CA ILE A 380 -18.95 -13.68 -2.49
C ILE A 380 -19.13 -12.32 -3.18
N ASN A 381 -20.20 -12.15 -3.96
CA ASN A 381 -20.49 -10.86 -4.56
C ASN A 381 -21.06 -9.89 -3.51
N ARG A 382 -20.42 -8.73 -3.32
CA ARG A 382 -20.83 -7.70 -2.33
C ARG A 382 -21.81 -6.65 -2.88
N SER A 383 -22.06 -6.64 -4.19
CA SER A 383 -23.03 -5.77 -4.87
C SER A 383 -23.99 -6.59 -5.77
N PRO A 384 -24.65 -7.65 -5.23
CA PRO A 384 -25.41 -8.60 -6.04
C PRO A 384 -26.63 -7.98 -6.73
N SER A 385 -27.22 -6.92 -6.16
CA SER A 385 -28.31 -6.18 -6.79
C SER A 385 -27.85 -5.42 -8.06
N ALA A 386 -26.60 -4.97 -8.12
CA ALA A 386 -26.00 -4.37 -9.31
C ALA A 386 -25.69 -5.46 -10.36
N TYR A 387 -25.08 -6.58 -9.94
CA TYR A 387 -24.81 -7.72 -10.84
C TYR A 387 -26.09 -8.20 -11.55
N LEU A 388 -27.23 -8.25 -10.84
CA LEU A 388 -28.52 -8.65 -11.41
C LEU A 388 -29.05 -7.72 -12.52
N GLN A 389 -28.54 -6.49 -12.66
CA GLN A 389 -28.92 -5.58 -13.75
C GLN A 389 -28.33 -6.00 -15.10
N ASN A 390 -27.24 -6.77 -15.12
CA ASN A 390 -26.71 -7.35 -16.36
C ASN A 390 -27.77 -8.25 -17.04
N PRO A 391 -27.80 -8.33 -18.38
CA PRO A 391 -28.82 -9.08 -19.13
C PRO A 391 -28.98 -10.53 -18.64
N ALA A 392 -30.23 -11.00 -18.57
CA ALA A 392 -30.55 -12.30 -17.97
C ALA A 392 -29.95 -13.46 -18.77
N GLU A 393 -29.94 -13.32 -20.10
CA GLU A 393 -29.33 -14.22 -21.08
C GLU A 393 -27.80 -14.23 -21.01
N GLU A 394 -27.16 -13.12 -20.63
CA GLU A 394 -25.72 -13.09 -20.37
C GLU A 394 -25.41 -13.78 -19.03
N ARG A 395 -26.16 -13.44 -17.97
CA ARG A 395 -25.98 -14.06 -16.65
C ARG A 395 -26.20 -15.57 -16.67
N ALA A 396 -27.12 -16.07 -17.48
CA ALA A 396 -27.39 -17.50 -17.66
C ALA A 396 -26.22 -18.31 -18.27
N ARG A 397 -25.18 -17.65 -18.80
CA ARG A 397 -23.95 -18.28 -19.30
C ARG A 397 -22.99 -18.70 -18.18
N TYR A 398 -23.22 -18.26 -16.94
CA TYR A 398 -22.32 -18.45 -15.81
C TYR A 398 -23.05 -19.07 -14.61
N LEU A 399 -22.38 -19.97 -13.89
CA LEU A 399 -22.95 -20.64 -12.71
C LEU A 399 -23.09 -19.71 -11.49
N THR A 400 -22.28 -18.65 -11.44
CA THR A 400 -22.06 -17.81 -10.25
C THR A 400 -21.97 -16.32 -10.60
N ASN A 401 -22.31 -15.47 -9.63
CA ASN A 401 -22.11 -14.01 -9.68
C ASN A 401 -20.71 -13.56 -9.18
N VAL A 402 -19.79 -14.50 -9.01
CA VAL A 402 -18.35 -14.27 -8.79
C VAL A 402 -17.56 -15.20 -9.70
N ASP A 403 -16.33 -14.86 -10.04
CA ASP A 403 -15.42 -15.77 -10.74
C ASP A 403 -14.68 -16.67 -9.75
N THR A 404 -15.01 -17.96 -9.77
CA THR A 404 -14.42 -19.00 -8.92
C THR A 404 -13.09 -19.53 -9.45
N GLN A 405 -12.84 -19.44 -10.75
CA GLN A 405 -11.66 -20.01 -11.41
C GLN A 405 -10.38 -19.27 -11.00
N MET A 406 -9.41 -20.04 -10.50
CA MET A 406 -8.01 -19.68 -10.44
C MET A 406 -7.29 -20.19 -11.70
N THR A 407 -6.40 -19.36 -12.25
CA THR A 407 -5.38 -19.79 -13.23
C THR A 407 -4.02 -19.83 -12.53
N LEU A 408 -3.26 -20.91 -12.70
CA LEU A 408 -1.92 -21.09 -12.11
C LEU A 408 -0.87 -21.29 -13.20
N LEU A 409 0.27 -20.61 -13.06
CA LEU A 409 1.53 -20.89 -13.74
C LEU A 409 2.53 -21.54 -12.78
N ARG A 410 3.18 -22.60 -13.23
CA ARG A 410 4.27 -23.32 -12.56
C ARG A 410 5.54 -23.21 -13.39
N PHE A 411 6.58 -22.63 -12.82
CA PHE A 411 7.86 -22.37 -13.48
C PHE A 411 8.87 -23.45 -13.11
N VAL A 412 9.47 -24.15 -14.09
CA VAL A 412 10.39 -25.28 -13.90
C VAL A 412 11.75 -24.99 -14.56
N ASP A 413 12.83 -25.19 -13.81
CA ASP A 413 14.23 -25.07 -14.26
C ASP A 413 14.65 -26.29 -15.09
N GLY A 414 14.95 -26.09 -16.38
CA GLY A 414 15.28 -27.18 -17.31
C GLY A 414 16.54 -27.95 -16.90
N ALA A 415 17.52 -27.29 -16.28
CA ALA A 415 18.78 -27.90 -15.88
C ALA A 415 18.65 -28.82 -14.64
N SER A 416 17.62 -28.64 -13.81
CA SER A 416 17.44 -29.42 -12.57
C SER A 416 16.11 -30.18 -12.46
N GLY A 417 15.16 -29.92 -13.37
CA GLY A 417 13.80 -30.46 -13.31
C GLY A 417 12.97 -29.95 -12.13
N LYS A 418 13.47 -28.98 -11.35
CA LYS A 418 12.81 -28.46 -10.15
C LYS A 418 11.99 -27.22 -10.44
N SER A 419 10.84 -27.09 -9.79
CA SER A 419 10.09 -25.83 -9.81
C SER A 419 10.87 -24.72 -9.09
N VAL A 420 10.86 -23.52 -9.66
CA VAL A 420 11.48 -22.30 -9.10
C VAL A 420 10.47 -21.28 -8.61
N GLY A 421 9.22 -21.36 -9.07
CA GLY A 421 8.15 -20.49 -8.59
C GLY A 421 6.79 -20.89 -9.14
N ALA A 422 5.76 -20.19 -8.67
CA ALA A 422 4.42 -20.27 -9.21
C ALA A 422 3.66 -18.95 -9.00
N PHE A 423 2.84 -18.57 -9.99
CA PHE A 423 2.02 -17.36 -9.98
C PHE A 423 0.58 -17.73 -10.29
N THR A 424 -0.38 -17.21 -9.52
CA THR A 424 -1.81 -17.50 -9.70
C THR A 424 -2.60 -16.22 -9.90
N TRP A 425 -3.70 -16.27 -10.66
CA TRP A 425 -4.67 -15.18 -10.78
C TRP A 425 -6.02 -15.68 -10.27
N TYR A 426 -6.61 -14.98 -9.29
CA TYR A 426 -7.92 -15.29 -8.72
C TYR A 426 -8.56 -14.02 -8.12
N ALA A 427 -9.86 -13.80 -8.33
CA ALA A 427 -10.58 -12.61 -7.87
C ALA A 427 -11.13 -12.79 -6.45
N THR A 428 -10.59 -12.04 -5.47
CA THR A 428 -11.12 -11.90 -4.10
C THR A 428 -10.39 -10.74 -3.42
N HIS A 429 -11.11 -9.76 -2.84
CA HIS A 429 -10.50 -8.61 -2.16
C HIS A 429 -9.55 -9.02 -1.02
N GLY A 430 -8.49 -8.24 -0.78
CA GLY A 430 -7.66 -8.34 0.42
C GLY A 430 -8.27 -7.55 1.59
N THR A 431 -9.51 -7.90 1.96
CA THR A 431 -10.34 -7.25 3.00
C THR A 431 -10.84 -8.25 4.04
N SER A 432 -10.00 -9.24 4.39
CA SER A 432 -10.29 -10.18 5.50
C SER A 432 -9.85 -9.61 6.85
N MET A 433 -8.80 -8.79 6.85
CA MET A 433 -8.43 -7.87 7.91
C MET A 433 -9.32 -6.62 7.81
N SER A 434 -9.97 -6.24 8.90
CA SER A 434 -10.97 -5.16 8.96
C SER A 434 -10.38 -3.74 8.85
N ARG A 435 -11.26 -2.73 8.77
CA ARG A 435 -10.90 -1.29 8.88
C ARG A 435 -10.47 -0.89 10.31
N GLU A 436 -10.66 -1.78 11.28
CA GLU A 436 -10.22 -1.64 12.67
C GLU A 436 -8.82 -2.23 12.92
N ASN A 437 -8.33 -3.11 12.04
CA ASN A 437 -6.96 -3.66 12.09
C ASN A 437 -5.90 -2.57 11.98
N LYS A 438 -4.82 -2.69 12.77
CA LYS A 438 -3.66 -1.78 12.76
C LYS A 438 -2.32 -2.47 12.53
N LEU A 439 -2.30 -3.78 12.26
CA LEU A 439 -1.08 -4.55 11.99
C LEU A 439 -0.87 -4.69 10.47
N ILE A 440 0.35 -4.44 10.00
CA ILE A 440 0.69 -4.66 8.59
C ILE A 440 0.51 -6.14 8.24
N SER A 441 -0.19 -6.41 7.13
CA SER A 441 -0.53 -7.76 6.67
C SER A 441 -0.71 -7.79 5.14
N GLY A 442 -0.28 -8.88 4.51
CA GLY A 442 -0.59 -9.15 3.10
C GLY A 442 -2.03 -9.65 2.86
N ASP A 443 -2.86 -9.68 3.90
CA ASP A 443 -4.23 -10.23 3.91
C ASP A 443 -4.27 -11.68 3.38
N ASN A 444 -5.41 -12.16 2.89
CA ASN A 444 -5.63 -13.54 2.52
C ASN A 444 -4.71 -14.03 1.37
N LYS A 445 -4.36 -13.14 0.43
CA LYS A 445 -3.41 -13.44 -0.66
C LYS A 445 -1.97 -13.52 -0.18
N GLY A 446 -1.55 -12.66 0.75
CA GLY A 446 -0.25 -12.76 1.42
C GLY A 446 -0.13 -14.01 2.29
N VAL A 447 -1.19 -14.40 2.99
CA VAL A 447 -1.27 -15.69 3.70
C VAL A 447 -1.10 -16.85 2.72
N ALA A 448 -1.86 -16.88 1.62
CA ALA A 448 -1.76 -17.94 0.62
C ALA A 448 -0.34 -18.04 0.04
N ALA A 449 0.31 -16.90 -0.24
CA ALA A 449 1.70 -16.82 -0.71
C ALA A 449 2.70 -17.39 0.32
N ARG A 450 2.61 -16.96 1.58
CA ARG A 450 3.47 -17.43 2.68
C ARG A 450 3.32 -18.94 2.90
N LEU A 451 2.08 -19.45 2.93
CA LEU A 451 1.78 -20.88 3.03
C LEU A 451 2.36 -21.68 1.86
N PHE A 452 2.25 -21.18 0.62
CA PHE A 452 2.72 -21.87 -0.57
C PHE A 452 4.25 -21.98 -0.64
N GLU A 453 4.94 -20.88 -0.33
CA GLU A 453 6.40 -20.84 -0.21
C GLU A 453 6.91 -21.75 0.91
N ASP A 454 6.28 -21.73 2.10
CA ASP A 454 6.70 -22.54 3.24
C ASP A 454 6.38 -24.04 3.05
N TRP A 455 5.27 -24.37 2.38
CA TRP A 455 4.97 -25.72 1.92
C TRP A 455 6.05 -26.23 0.96
N PHE A 456 6.42 -25.47 -0.08
CA PHE A 456 7.43 -25.90 -1.04
C PHE A 456 8.83 -26.04 -0.40
N ALA A 457 9.15 -25.14 0.54
CA ALA A 457 10.36 -25.24 1.36
C ALA A 457 10.34 -26.42 2.35
N SER A 458 9.16 -26.95 2.72
CA SER A 458 9.03 -28.16 3.53
C SER A 458 9.33 -29.43 2.73
N GLN A 459 8.82 -29.55 1.50
CA GLN A 459 9.02 -30.72 0.64
C GLN A 459 10.50 -30.95 0.27
N ASN A 460 11.27 -29.87 0.16
CA ASN A 460 12.71 -29.94 -0.17
C ASN A 460 13.60 -30.28 1.04
N LYS A 461 13.07 -30.35 2.27
CA LYS A 461 13.81 -30.81 3.45
C LYS A 461 13.79 -32.34 3.48
N THR A 462 14.93 -32.97 3.18
CA THR A 462 15.11 -34.40 3.48
C THR A 462 14.75 -34.67 4.94
N SER A 463 13.80 -35.57 5.16
CA SER A 463 13.33 -35.87 6.51
C SER A 463 14.51 -36.28 7.39
N PRO A 464 14.64 -35.75 8.62
CA PRO A 464 15.66 -36.22 9.54
C PRO A 464 15.45 -37.71 9.74
N SER A 465 16.51 -38.51 9.51
CA SER A 465 16.46 -39.96 9.66
C SER A 465 15.87 -40.33 11.02
N ASN A 466 15.01 -41.37 11.06
CA ASN A 466 14.32 -41.87 12.25
C ASN A 466 15.29 -42.10 13.41
N THR A 467 15.47 -41.04 14.18
CA THR A 467 16.21 -40.95 15.41
C THR A 467 15.14 -40.88 16.48
N ASN A 468 15.19 -41.80 17.44
CA ASN A 468 14.19 -41.87 18.51
C ASN A 468 14.33 -40.64 19.41
N PHE A 469 13.69 -39.54 19.01
CA PHE A 469 13.51 -38.34 19.83
C PHE A 469 12.59 -38.69 20.99
N THR A 470 13.20 -39.17 22.08
CA THR A 470 12.58 -39.15 23.40
C THR A 470 12.07 -37.74 23.65
N VAL A 471 10.74 -37.58 23.74
CA VAL A 471 10.11 -36.29 24.05
C VAL A 471 10.77 -35.74 25.32
N PRO A 472 11.37 -34.54 25.30
CA PRO A 472 12.08 -34.03 26.46
C PRO A 472 11.17 -33.94 27.67
N ASP A 473 11.64 -34.41 28.82
CA ASP A 473 10.93 -34.26 30.09
C ASP A 473 10.66 -32.77 30.35
N ILE A 474 9.37 -32.40 30.38
CA ILE A 474 8.93 -31.02 30.58
C ILE A 474 9.44 -30.44 31.90
N SER A 475 9.68 -31.29 32.92
CA SER A 475 10.29 -30.92 34.19
C SER A 475 11.73 -30.40 34.01
N GLN A 476 12.47 -30.94 33.04
CA GLN A 476 13.82 -30.50 32.69
C GLN A 476 13.78 -29.23 31.81
N LEU A 477 12.85 -29.15 30.87
CA LEU A 477 12.65 -27.94 30.06
C LEU A 477 12.28 -26.74 30.93
N ILE A 478 11.34 -26.90 31.88
CA ILE A 478 10.93 -25.87 32.83
C ILE A 478 12.13 -25.42 33.70
N LYS A 479 12.87 -26.36 34.30
CA LYS A 479 14.06 -26.03 35.11
C LYS A 479 15.11 -25.28 34.30
N LYS A 480 15.37 -25.68 33.05
CA LYS A 480 16.32 -25.00 32.17
C LYS A 480 15.83 -23.60 31.81
N ALA A 481 14.56 -23.44 31.45
CA ALA A 481 13.94 -22.15 31.14
C ALA A 481 14.00 -21.17 32.33
N GLN A 482 13.59 -21.61 33.52
CA GLN A 482 13.57 -20.79 34.74
C GLN A 482 14.95 -20.21 35.12
N SER A 483 16.03 -20.87 34.73
CA SER A 483 17.41 -20.40 34.97
C SER A 483 17.84 -19.23 34.09
N ILE A 484 17.16 -18.98 32.96
CA ILE A 484 17.55 -17.97 31.96
C ILE A 484 16.61 -16.76 32.05
N LYS A 485 17.15 -15.63 32.52
CA LYS A 485 16.42 -14.37 32.66
C LYS A 485 16.53 -13.50 31.41
N ALA A 486 15.66 -12.48 31.34
CA ALA A 486 15.72 -11.45 30.32
C ALA A 486 17.10 -10.77 30.26
N THR A 487 17.55 -10.39 29.06
CA THR A 487 18.90 -9.84 28.84
C THR A 487 19.02 -8.34 29.12
N GLY A 488 17.89 -7.66 29.34
CA GLY A 488 17.81 -6.19 29.23
C GLY A 488 18.09 -5.69 27.82
N GLY A 489 18.10 -4.36 27.68
CA GLY A 489 18.39 -3.66 26.44
C GLY A 489 19.89 -3.55 26.17
N ASN A 490 20.33 -4.01 25.00
CA ASN A 490 21.73 -4.06 24.60
C ASN A 490 21.91 -3.44 23.21
N ASP A 491 22.99 -2.67 23.04
CA ASP A 491 23.35 -2.07 21.75
C ASP A 491 23.80 -3.15 20.76
N CYS A 492 23.44 -3.02 19.48
CA CYS A 492 23.80 -3.97 18.44
C CYS A 492 24.18 -3.27 17.12
N ASN A 493 24.56 -4.07 16.11
CA ASN A 493 24.82 -3.57 14.76
C ASN A 493 23.57 -3.72 13.86
N GLN A 494 23.51 -2.94 12.77
CA GLN A 494 22.40 -2.95 11.82
C GLN A 494 22.05 -4.34 11.26
N LEU A 495 23.05 -5.21 11.10
CA LEU A 495 22.88 -6.56 10.54
C LEU A 495 22.34 -7.56 11.56
N ALA A 496 22.17 -7.21 12.85
CA ALA A 496 21.74 -8.14 13.89
C ALA A 496 20.31 -8.67 13.68
N SER A 497 19.41 -7.83 13.16
CA SER A 497 18.04 -8.23 12.82
C SER A 497 18.00 -9.13 11.58
N GLN A 498 18.73 -8.76 10.51
CA GLN A 498 18.89 -9.55 9.28
C GLN A 498 19.56 -10.91 9.54
N ALA A 499 20.58 -10.94 10.40
CA ALA A 499 21.23 -12.17 10.85
C ALA A 499 20.26 -13.11 11.59
N SER A 500 19.17 -12.58 12.11
CA SER A 500 18.17 -13.30 12.92
C SER A 500 16.89 -13.67 12.15
N LYS A 501 16.78 -13.36 10.85
CA LYS A 501 15.69 -13.91 10.01
C LYS A 501 15.77 -15.43 9.90
N VAL A 502 14.61 -16.06 9.93
CA VAL A 502 14.35 -17.48 9.68
C VAL A 502 14.40 -17.75 8.17
N ARG A 503 13.66 -16.95 7.39
CA ARG A 503 13.69 -16.94 5.92
C ARG A 503 14.69 -15.87 5.45
N LYS A 504 15.87 -16.30 5.01
CA LYS A 504 16.89 -15.41 4.43
C LYS A 504 16.79 -15.46 2.91
N ASN A 505 16.50 -14.31 2.32
CA ASN A 505 16.35 -14.12 0.88
C ASN A 505 17.72 -13.89 0.23
N ASP A 506 18.31 -14.94 -0.35
CA ASP A 506 19.52 -14.88 -1.18
C ASP A 506 19.21 -14.85 -2.70
N GLY A 507 17.93 -14.75 -3.07
CA GLY A 507 17.45 -14.86 -4.44
C GLY A 507 17.31 -16.29 -4.98
N SER A 508 17.68 -17.34 -4.23
CA SER A 508 17.52 -18.74 -4.66
C SER A 508 16.20 -19.40 -4.24
N LEU A 509 15.41 -18.71 -3.41
CA LEU A 509 14.15 -19.22 -2.86
C LEU A 509 13.06 -19.39 -3.93
N PHE A 510 12.16 -20.34 -3.68
CA PHE A 510 10.93 -20.48 -4.44
C PHE A 510 10.01 -19.27 -4.22
N VAL A 511 9.46 -18.70 -5.30
CA VAL A 511 8.56 -17.54 -5.25
C VAL A 511 7.13 -17.98 -5.55
N GLY A 512 6.22 -17.85 -4.58
CA GLY A 512 4.80 -18.19 -4.72
C GLY A 512 3.91 -16.95 -4.64
N ALA A 513 3.23 -16.58 -5.72
CA ALA A 513 2.47 -15.32 -5.80
C ALA A 513 0.98 -15.53 -6.10
N PHE A 514 0.12 -14.75 -5.42
CA PHE A 514 -1.33 -14.76 -5.59
C PHE A 514 -1.80 -13.39 -6.08
N CYS A 515 -1.93 -13.25 -7.40
CA CYS A 515 -2.31 -12.02 -8.08
C CYS A 515 -3.81 -11.76 -8.03
N GLN A 516 -4.18 -10.50 -8.28
CA GLN A 516 -5.57 -10.08 -8.47
C GLN A 516 -6.05 -10.23 -9.90
N SER A 517 -7.36 -10.38 -10.04
CA SER A 517 -8.06 -10.31 -11.33
C SER A 517 -9.18 -9.26 -11.29
N ASN A 518 -10.31 -9.50 -11.95
CA ASN A 518 -11.51 -8.65 -11.87
C ASN A 518 -12.22 -8.80 -10.52
N VAL A 519 -11.68 -8.11 -9.51
CA VAL A 519 -12.03 -8.26 -8.09
C VAL A 519 -13.13 -7.32 -7.58
N GLY A 520 -13.56 -6.35 -8.38
CA GLY A 520 -14.21 -5.12 -7.90
C GLY A 520 -15.49 -5.29 -7.09
N ASP A 521 -16.23 -6.38 -7.28
CA ASP A 521 -17.44 -6.73 -6.52
C ASP A 521 -17.30 -8.03 -5.69
N VAL A 522 -16.09 -8.58 -5.54
CA VAL A 522 -15.84 -9.88 -4.89
C VAL A 522 -15.16 -9.73 -3.52
N SER A 523 -15.91 -10.01 -2.46
CA SER A 523 -15.49 -9.92 -1.05
C SER A 523 -15.07 -11.28 -0.46
N PRO A 524 -14.03 -11.35 0.39
CA PRO A 524 -13.65 -12.55 1.16
C PRO A 524 -14.60 -12.87 2.33
N ASN A 525 -15.55 -11.98 2.63
CA ASN A 525 -16.39 -12.05 3.82
C ASN A 525 -17.60 -12.99 3.61
N VAL A 526 -17.30 -14.25 3.30
CA VAL A 526 -18.23 -15.21 2.67
C VAL A 526 -19.43 -15.67 3.49
N LEU A 527 -19.54 -15.35 4.78
CA LEU A 527 -20.76 -15.63 5.53
C LEU A 527 -21.91 -14.68 5.15
N GLY A 528 -21.60 -13.56 4.47
CA GLY A 528 -22.55 -12.53 4.08
C GLY A 528 -22.49 -11.28 4.95
N ALA A 529 -23.30 -10.27 4.60
CA ALA A 529 -23.37 -8.99 5.30
C ALA A 529 -24.59 -8.92 6.22
N PHE A 530 -24.35 -8.54 7.48
CA PHE A 530 -25.36 -8.51 8.54
C PHE A 530 -25.31 -7.22 9.34
N CYS A 531 -26.47 -6.87 9.87
CA CYS A 531 -26.67 -5.78 10.81
C CYS A 531 -26.06 -6.13 12.17
N ILE A 532 -25.11 -5.32 12.65
CA ILE A 532 -24.41 -5.55 13.93
C ILE A 532 -25.32 -5.32 15.15
N ASP A 533 -26.39 -4.54 14.99
CA ASP A 533 -27.36 -4.21 16.05
C ASP A 533 -28.38 -5.33 16.32
N SER A 534 -28.71 -6.12 15.30
CA SER A 534 -29.91 -6.96 15.26
C SER A 534 -29.68 -8.35 14.67
N GLY A 535 -28.48 -8.63 14.14
CA GLY A 535 -28.09 -9.93 13.59
C GLY A 535 -28.75 -10.32 12.27
N LYS A 536 -29.66 -9.48 11.73
CA LYS A 536 -30.38 -9.71 10.47
C LYS A 536 -29.46 -9.48 9.25
N PRO A 537 -29.73 -10.06 8.08
CA PRO A 537 -29.11 -9.64 6.83
C PRO A 537 -29.37 -8.15 6.56
N CYS A 538 -28.42 -7.46 5.93
CA CYS A 538 -28.60 -6.06 5.52
C CYS A 538 -29.64 -5.89 4.41
N ASP A 539 -30.04 -4.64 4.11
CA ASP A 539 -30.77 -4.33 2.89
C ASP A 539 -29.98 -4.76 1.63
N PHE A 540 -30.65 -5.48 0.74
CA PHE A 540 -30.06 -6.10 -0.44
C PHE A 540 -29.59 -5.10 -1.52
N ASN A 541 -30.27 -3.96 -1.63
CA ASN A 541 -29.97 -2.96 -2.67
C ASN A 541 -28.97 -1.91 -2.18
N ARG A 542 -29.06 -1.53 -0.89
CA ARG A 542 -28.35 -0.39 -0.30
C ARG A 542 -27.25 -0.76 0.69
N SER A 543 -27.18 -2.02 1.14
CA SER A 543 -26.24 -2.49 2.16
C SER A 543 -26.26 -1.62 3.43
N SER A 544 -27.46 -1.36 3.94
CA SER A 544 -27.69 -0.61 5.17
C SER A 544 -28.65 -1.34 6.09
N CYS A 545 -28.69 -0.93 7.36
CA CYS A 545 -29.53 -1.47 8.41
C CYS A 545 -30.26 -0.33 9.10
N ASN A 546 -31.59 -0.35 9.07
CA ASN A 546 -32.44 0.76 9.53
C ASN A 546 -32.10 2.13 8.87
N GLY A 547 -31.48 2.11 7.68
CA GLY A 547 -31.01 3.31 6.98
C GLY A 547 -29.58 3.77 7.34
N ASN A 548 -28.84 3.01 8.15
CA ASN A 548 -27.44 3.28 8.48
C ASN A 548 -26.51 2.25 7.79
N ASP A 549 -25.53 2.71 7.03
CA ASP A 549 -24.51 1.91 6.34
C ASP A 549 -23.48 1.33 7.32
N GLN A 550 -23.06 2.10 8.34
CA GLN A 550 -22.09 1.68 9.37
C GLN A 550 -22.51 0.44 10.15
N LEU A 551 -23.81 0.18 10.24
CA LEU A 551 -24.35 -1.00 10.92
C LEU A 551 -24.28 -2.27 10.07
N CYS A 552 -24.05 -2.18 8.75
CA CYS A 552 -24.00 -3.31 7.84
C CYS A 552 -22.56 -3.78 7.59
N VAL A 553 -22.19 -4.95 8.13
CA VAL A 553 -20.81 -5.46 8.06
C VAL A 553 -20.78 -6.90 7.53
N GLY A 554 -19.89 -7.14 6.57
CA GLY A 554 -19.55 -8.45 6.01
C GLY A 554 -18.81 -9.31 7.03
N LYS A 555 -19.09 -10.61 7.07
CA LYS A 555 -18.50 -11.54 8.05
C LYS A 555 -17.62 -12.60 7.39
N GLY A 556 -16.32 -12.54 7.66
CA GLY A 556 -15.36 -13.57 7.30
C GLY A 556 -15.65 -14.92 7.98
N PRO A 557 -15.13 -16.04 7.44
CA PRO A 557 -15.46 -17.39 7.91
C PRO A 557 -14.94 -17.72 9.33
N GLY A 558 -14.07 -16.89 9.91
CA GLY A 558 -13.61 -16.98 11.29
C GLY A 558 -14.27 -15.98 12.25
N TYR A 559 -15.27 -15.20 11.80
CA TYR A 559 -15.87 -14.10 12.55
C TYR A 559 -16.27 -14.50 13.99
N PRO A 560 -15.92 -13.71 15.02
CA PRO A 560 -15.33 -12.36 14.95
C PRO A 560 -13.79 -12.31 14.84
N ASP A 561 -13.08 -13.43 14.69
CA ASP A 561 -11.62 -13.44 14.51
C ASP A 561 -11.25 -13.14 13.04
N GLU A 562 -10.76 -11.93 12.79
CA GLU A 562 -10.27 -11.48 11.47
C GLU A 562 -8.98 -12.19 11.04
N ILE A 563 -8.10 -12.53 11.98
CA ILE A 563 -6.86 -13.27 11.69
C ILE A 563 -7.20 -14.69 11.24
N LEU A 564 -8.17 -15.33 11.91
CA LEU A 564 -8.69 -16.63 11.51
C LEU A 564 -9.45 -16.56 10.18
N SER A 565 -10.24 -15.51 9.94
CA SER A 565 -10.93 -15.29 8.67
C SER A 565 -9.94 -15.16 7.50
N THR A 566 -8.95 -14.28 7.65
CA THR A 566 -7.83 -14.08 6.71
C THR A 566 -7.07 -15.38 6.48
N LYS A 567 -6.83 -16.15 7.55
CA LYS A 567 -6.19 -17.46 7.46
C LYS A 567 -7.01 -18.44 6.62
N ILE A 568 -8.31 -18.60 6.88
CA ILE A 568 -9.17 -19.57 6.17
C ILE A 568 -9.29 -19.23 4.67
N ILE A 569 -9.47 -17.95 4.32
CA ILE A 569 -9.56 -17.54 2.90
C ILE A 569 -8.20 -17.68 2.19
N GLY A 570 -7.09 -17.50 2.91
CA GLY A 570 -5.75 -17.82 2.41
C GLY A 570 -5.51 -19.32 2.23
N GLU A 571 -5.93 -20.15 3.19
CA GLU A 571 -5.83 -21.62 3.11
C GLU A 571 -6.67 -22.20 1.96
N ARG A 572 -7.84 -21.63 1.64
CA ARG A 572 -8.66 -22.01 0.46
C ARG A 572 -7.93 -21.76 -0.87
N GLN A 573 -7.35 -20.56 -1.03
CA GLN A 573 -6.55 -20.22 -2.21
C GLN A 573 -5.28 -21.08 -2.31
N PHE A 574 -4.56 -21.25 -1.19
CA PHE A 574 -3.37 -22.09 -1.11
C PHE A 574 -3.66 -23.56 -1.47
N SER A 575 -4.74 -24.15 -0.96
CA SER A 575 -5.10 -25.55 -1.23
C SER A 575 -5.34 -25.78 -2.72
N THR A 576 -6.15 -24.90 -3.35
CA THR A 576 -6.40 -24.95 -4.80
C THR A 576 -5.11 -24.75 -5.60
N ALA A 577 -4.23 -23.83 -5.16
CA ALA A 577 -2.94 -23.62 -5.82
C ALA A 577 -2.00 -24.82 -5.72
N VAL A 578 -1.99 -25.57 -4.61
CA VAL A 578 -1.22 -26.83 -4.49
C VAL A 578 -1.79 -27.90 -5.42
N GLU A 579 -3.11 -28.13 -5.39
CA GLU A 579 -3.78 -29.08 -6.29
C GLU A 579 -3.47 -28.79 -7.76
N LEU A 580 -3.57 -27.52 -8.16
CA LEU A 580 -3.26 -27.07 -9.53
C LEU A 580 -1.77 -27.17 -9.86
N PHE A 581 -0.87 -26.86 -8.92
CA PHE A 581 0.58 -26.93 -9.12
C PHE A 581 1.09 -28.37 -9.26
N GLU A 582 0.57 -29.30 -8.47
CA GLU A 582 0.94 -30.72 -8.53
C GLU A 582 0.42 -31.40 -9.80
N SER A 583 -0.77 -31.00 -10.29
CA SER A 583 -1.41 -31.57 -11.48
C SER A 583 -1.17 -30.82 -12.81
N ALA A 584 -0.42 -29.70 -12.80
CA ALA A 584 -0.18 -28.89 -14.00
C ALA A 584 0.57 -29.67 -15.09
N SER A 585 -0.08 -29.85 -16.26
CA SER A 585 0.46 -30.61 -17.40
C SER A 585 0.34 -29.88 -18.76
N GLU A 586 -0.32 -28.73 -18.85
CA GLU A 586 -0.34 -27.92 -20.07
C GLU A 586 0.97 -27.13 -20.16
N GLU A 587 1.92 -27.56 -21.00
CA GLU A 587 3.15 -26.78 -21.24
C GLU A 587 2.86 -25.61 -22.18
N LEU A 588 3.11 -24.39 -21.72
CA LEU A 588 3.01 -23.19 -22.54
C LEU A 588 4.13 -23.18 -23.58
N THR A 589 3.77 -22.99 -24.85
CA THR A 589 4.74 -22.92 -25.97
C THR A 589 4.34 -21.83 -26.97
N GLY A 590 5.32 -21.32 -27.72
CA GLY A 590 5.13 -20.26 -28.71
C GLY A 590 5.78 -18.92 -28.34
N LYS A 591 5.57 -17.89 -29.15
CA LYS A 591 6.28 -16.60 -29.02
C LYS A 591 5.88 -15.81 -27.77
N ILE A 592 6.79 -14.96 -27.30
CA ILE A 592 6.50 -13.91 -26.32
C ILE A 592 6.23 -12.62 -27.08
N ASP A 593 5.16 -11.92 -26.72
CA ASP A 593 4.79 -10.66 -27.36
C ASP A 593 4.12 -9.70 -26.36
N TYR A 594 4.14 -8.39 -26.63
CA TYR A 594 3.52 -7.40 -25.75
C TYR A 594 3.07 -6.13 -26.49
N ARG A 595 1.96 -5.53 -26.06
CA ARG A 595 1.49 -4.21 -26.55
C ARG A 595 1.05 -3.36 -25.37
N HIS A 596 1.32 -2.06 -25.43
CA HIS A 596 0.98 -1.08 -24.40
C HIS A 596 0.58 0.24 -25.05
N VAL A 597 -0.38 0.96 -24.44
CA VAL A 597 -0.72 2.34 -24.81
C VAL A 597 -1.16 3.14 -23.58
N TYR A 598 -0.72 4.40 -23.49
CA TYR A 598 -1.30 5.40 -22.60
C TYR A 598 -2.48 6.10 -23.29
N LEU A 599 -3.61 6.23 -22.60
CA LEU A 599 -4.87 6.75 -23.13
C LEU A 599 -5.39 7.88 -22.26
N ASN A 600 -5.88 8.98 -22.85
CA ASN A 600 -6.59 10.01 -22.10
C ASN A 600 -8.06 9.60 -21.90
N PHE A 601 -8.42 9.15 -20.70
CA PHE A 601 -9.74 8.61 -20.38
C PHE A 601 -10.84 9.67 -20.17
N THR A 602 -10.54 10.97 -20.26
CA THR A 602 -11.54 12.04 -20.02
C THR A 602 -12.56 12.24 -21.15
N GLU A 603 -12.29 11.72 -22.36
CA GLU A 603 -13.08 12.05 -23.57
C GLU A 603 -13.02 11.01 -24.71
N ILE A 604 -12.62 9.77 -24.42
CA ILE A 604 -12.49 8.68 -25.42
C ILE A 604 -13.81 8.51 -26.16
N GLU A 605 -13.79 8.61 -27.49
CA GLU A 605 -14.93 8.27 -28.34
C GLU A 605 -15.08 6.75 -28.42
N VAL A 606 -16.29 6.27 -28.13
CA VAL A 606 -16.62 4.84 -28.05
C VAL A 606 -17.74 4.53 -29.03
N GLU A 607 -17.48 3.60 -29.94
CA GLU A 607 -18.47 3.11 -30.90
C GLU A 607 -19.38 2.05 -30.25
N LEU A 608 -20.62 2.44 -29.94
CA LEU A 608 -21.68 1.47 -29.64
C LEU A 608 -22.31 1.00 -30.95
N GLY A 609 -22.67 -0.28 -31.01
CA GLY A 609 -23.27 -0.90 -32.20
C GLY A 609 -24.49 -0.14 -32.73
N SER A 610 -24.66 -0.14 -34.05
CA SER A 610 -25.63 0.72 -34.79
C SER A 610 -25.21 2.20 -34.91
N ASN A 611 -23.93 2.46 -35.23
CA ASN A 611 -23.37 3.78 -35.51
C ASN A 611 -23.55 4.83 -34.38
N LYS A 612 -23.72 4.40 -33.13
CA LYS A 612 -23.92 5.32 -31.99
C LYS A 612 -22.58 5.57 -31.30
N VAL A 613 -21.94 6.68 -31.63
CA VAL A 613 -20.76 7.16 -30.88
C VAL A 613 -21.21 7.78 -29.55
N VAL A 614 -20.54 7.40 -28.46
CA VAL A 614 -20.63 8.02 -27.13
C VAL A 614 -19.22 8.42 -26.66
N LYS A 615 -19.10 9.03 -25.48
CA LYS A 615 -17.80 9.40 -24.89
C LYS A 615 -17.66 8.90 -23.45
N THR A 616 -16.43 8.72 -23.00
CA THR A 616 -16.08 8.75 -21.57
C THR A 616 -16.06 10.19 -21.04
N CYS A 617 -16.01 10.33 -19.72
CA CYS A 617 -16.24 11.59 -19.01
C CYS A 617 -15.03 12.03 -18.17
N PRO A 618 -14.88 13.34 -17.86
CA PRO A 618 -13.98 13.82 -16.82
C PRO A 618 -14.30 13.15 -15.47
N ALA A 619 -13.27 12.61 -14.81
CA ALA A 619 -13.38 11.71 -13.66
C ALA A 619 -14.30 12.24 -12.52
N ALA A 620 -15.25 11.44 -12.05
CA ALA A 620 -16.14 11.82 -10.96
C ALA A 620 -16.52 10.65 -10.03
N LEU A 621 -16.71 10.98 -8.75
CA LEU A 621 -17.23 10.09 -7.72
C LEU A 621 -18.64 10.53 -7.31
N GLY A 622 -19.52 9.57 -7.05
CA GLY A 622 -20.91 9.78 -6.59
C GLY A 622 -21.14 9.42 -5.11
N PRO A 623 -22.35 9.65 -4.57
CA PRO A 623 -22.77 9.29 -3.20
C PRO A 623 -22.34 7.90 -2.75
N GLY A 624 -22.55 6.88 -3.58
CA GLY A 624 -22.22 5.50 -3.24
C GLY A 624 -20.74 5.24 -2.93
N PHE A 625 -19.80 6.08 -3.37
CA PHE A 625 -18.39 6.01 -2.96
C PHE A 625 -18.21 6.39 -1.48
N ALA A 626 -18.95 7.39 -1.00
CA ALA A 626 -18.88 7.87 0.38
C ALA A 626 -19.68 6.98 1.38
N ALA A 627 -20.46 6.02 0.88
CA ALA A 627 -21.12 4.96 1.67
C ALA A 627 -20.21 3.75 1.95
N GLY A 628 -19.02 3.68 1.34
CA GLY A 628 -18.13 2.52 1.47
C GLY A 628 -18.78 1.21 0.99
N THR A 629 -18.35 0.08 1.56
CA THR A 629 -18.88 -1.25 1.24
C THR A 629 -19.20 -2.05 2.50
N THR A 630 -19.78 -3.24 2.35
CA THR A 630 -19.96 -4.18 3.46
C THR A 630 -18.63 -4.63 4.08
N ASP A 631 -17.51 -4.54 3.35
CA ASP A 631 -16.18 -4.87 3.85
C ASP A 631 -15.58 -3.75 4.70
N GLY A 632 -16.11 -2.53 4.55
CA GLY A 632 -15.68 -1.32 5.25
C GLY A 632 -16.64 -0.17 4.93
N PRO A 633 -17.64 0.09 5.78
CA PRO A 633 -18.67 1.09 5.51
C PRO A 633 -18.15 2.52 5.67
N GLY A 634 -18.87 3.45 5.04
CA GLY A 634 -18.58 4.88 5.08
C GLY A 634 -18.88 5.53 6.43
N VAL A 635 -18.48 6.81 6.56
CA VAL A 635 -18.77 7.62 7.77
C VAL A 635 -19.52 8.92 7.44
N PHE A 636 -20.00 9.06 6.20
CA PHE A 636 -20.47 10.33 5.63
C PHE A 636 -22.00 10.47 5.51
N GLY A 637 -22.76 9.47 6.00
CA GLY A 637 -24.22 9.50 6.00
C GLY A 637 -24.85 9.30 4.61
N PHE A 638 -24.17 8.57 3.73
CA PHE A 638 -24.67 8.14 2.42
C PHE A 638 -24.96 6.64 2.42
N GLN A 639 -25.85 6.19 1.54
CA GLN A 639 -26.13 4.78 1.28
C GLN A 639 -25.67 4.40 -0.13
N GLN A 640 -25.38 3.11 -0.35
CA GLN A 640 -25.11 2.64 -1.70
C GLN A 640 -26.40 2.70 -2.54
N GLY A 641 -26.29 3.15 -3.80
CA GLY A 641 -27.44 3.38 -4.66
C GLY A 641 -28.15 4.72 -4.45
N ASP A 642 -27.59 5.64 -3.65
CA ASP A 642 -28.13 7.00 -3.54
C ASP A 642 -27.93 7.80 -4.85
N THR A 643 -29.04 8.20 -5.46
CA THR A 643 -29.10 9.00 -6.70
C THR A 643 -29.26 10.50 -6.46
N GLU A 644 -29.21 10.94 -5.21
CA GLU A 644 -29.32 12.35 -4.82
C GLU A 644 -28.20 12.75 -3.84
N ILE A 645 -27.94 14.05 -3.72
CA ILE A 645 -26.96 14.62 -2.78
C ILE A 645 -27.70 15.59 -1.88
N ASN A 646 -27.62 15.40 -0.56
CA ASN A 646 -28.32 16.26 0.39
C ASN A 646 -27.79 17.72 0.34
N PRO A 647 -28.57 18.73 0.77
CA PRO A 647 -28.19 20.14 0.60
C PRO A 647 -26.85 20.54 1.25
N PHE A 648 -26.48 19.88 2.36
CA PHE A 648 -25.21 20.13 3.06
C PHE A 648 -24.02 19.67 2.20
N TRP A 649 -24.00 18.40 1.79
CA TRP A 649 -22.95 17.86 0.92
C TRP A 649 -22.92 18.55 -0.45
N LYS A 650 -24.08 18.98 -0.98
CA LYS A 650 -24.14 19.75 -2.23
C LYS A 650 -23.44 21.11 -2.08
N ASN A 651 -23.78 21.88 -1.05
CA ASN A 651 -23.16 23.18 -0.79
C ASN A 651 -21.65 23.06 -0.58
N MET A 652 -21.20 21.99 0.10
CA MET A 652 -19.77 21.71 0.29
C MET A 652 -19.03 21.32 -0.99
N ARG A 653 -19.65 20.48 -1.83
CA ARG A 653 -19.14 20.18 -3.17
C ARG A 653 -18.99 21.47 -3.96
N ASP A 654 -20.02 22.32 -3.97
CA ASP A 654 -20.04 23.53 -4.79
C ASP A 654 -19.04 24.59 -4.27
N LEU A 655 -18.71 24.58 -2.97
CA LEU A 655 -17.61 25.34 -2.35
C LEU A 655 -16.21 24.83 -2.75
N LEU A 656 -16.02 23.51 -2.88
CA LEU A 656 -14.75 22.91 -3.31
C LEU A 656 -14.54 23.05 -4.83
N LYS A 657 -15.56 22.63 -5.60
CA LYS A 657 -15.65 22.66 -7.06
C LYS A 657 -17.07 22.26 -7.47
N GLU A 658 -17.89 23.24 -7.89
CA GLU A 658 -19.12 22.94 -8.63
C GLU A 658 -18.77 22.21 -9.96
N PRO A 659 -19.35 21.03 -10.23
CA PRO A 659 -19.07 20.26 -11.43
C PRO A 659 -19.70 20.91 -12.68
N SER A 660 -19.00 20.89 -13.82
CA SER A 660 -19.55 21.48 -15.04
C SER A 660 -20.84 20.78 -15.50
N GLN A 661 -21.71 21.51 -16.21
CA GLN A 661 -22.90 20.94 -16.84
C GLN A 661 -22.56 19.79 -17.81
N TYR A 662 -21.38 19.84 -18.45
CA TYR A 662 -20.87 18.75 -19.29
C TYR A 662 -20.57 17.49 -18.46
N GLN A 663 -19.84 17.61 -17.35
CA GLN A 663 -19.55 16.47 -16.49
C GLN A 663 -20.83 15.88 -15.88
N VAL A 664 -21.76 16.72 -15.41
CA VAL A 664 -23.05 16.26 -14.86
C VAL A 664 -23.87 15.50 -15.93
N ALA A 665 -23.97 16.03 -17.16
CA ALA A 665 -24.69 15.36 -18.24
C ALA A 665 -24.01 14.06 -18.71
N CYS A 666 -22.67 14.02 -18.73
CA CYS A 666 -21.90 12.84 -19.16
C CYS A 666 -21.94 11.71 -18.12
N GLN A 667 -21.84 12.04 -16.83
CA GLN A 667 -21.81 11.06 -15.73
C GLN A 667 -23.19 10.44 -15.43
N ASN A 668 -24.28 11.06 -15.87
CA ASN A 668 -25.66 10.62 -15.64
C ASN A 668 -25.87 9.11 -15.89
N PRO A 669 -26.50 8.34 -14.98
CA PRO A 669 -27.29 8.78 -13.82
C PRO A 669 -26.50 9.09 -12.54
N LYS A 670 -25.15 9.07 -12.53
CA LYS A 670 -24.37 9.43 -11.34
C LYS A 670 -24.54 10.91 -11.00
N PRO A 671 -25.08 11.28 -9.83
CA PRO A 671 -24.94 12.65 -9.32
C PRO A 671 -23.48 12.84 -8.86
N VAL A 672 -22.81 13.87 -9.39
CA VAL A 672 -21.40 14.14 -9.05
C VAL A 672 -21.31 14.68 -7.62
N LEU A 673 -20.67 13.91 -6.73
CA LEU A 673 -20.31 14.32 -5.36
C LEU A 673 -18.90 14.93 -5.31
N LEU A 674 -17.93 14.36 -6.03
CA LEU A 674 -16.58 14.94 -6.18
C LEU A 674 -16.18 15.04 -7.65
N SER A 675 -15.89 16.27 -8.08
CA SER A 675 -15.60 16.67 -9.47
C SER A 675 -14.13 16.38 -9.88
N THR A 676 -13.57 15.24 -9.49
CA THR A 676 -12.11 14.99 -9.44
C THR A 676 -11.32 15.24 -10.74
N GLY A 677 -11.94 15.07 -11.92
CA GLY A 677 -11.35 15.33 -13.23
C GLY A 677 -11.36 16.80 -13.67
N GLU A 678 -11.97 17.68 -12.87
CA GLU A 678 -11.94 19.14 -13.03
C GLU A 678 -11.25 19.84 -11.84
N MET A 679 -10.59 19.08 -10.95
CA MET A 679 -9.93 19.57 -9.74
C MET A 679 -8.41 19.43 -9.86
N PHE A 680 -7.71 20.57 -9.86
CA PHE A 680 -6.30 20.68 -10.20
C PHE A 680 -5.44 21.44 -9.17
N ASP A 681 -6.03 21.99 -8.10
CA ASP A 681 -5.29 22.52 -6.94
C ASP A 681 -5.30 21.49 -5.80
N PRO A 682 -4.17 21.23 -5.11
CA PRO A 682 -2.82 21.75 -5.39
C PRO A 682 -2.14 21.11 -6.62
N TYR A 683 -2.66 19.97 -7.06
CA TYR A 683 -2.29 19.22 -8.26
C TYR A 683 -3.50 18.34 -8.66
N PRO A 684 -3.50 17.63 -9.81
CA PRO A 684 -4.66 16.85 -10.25
C PRO A 684 -5.18 15.86 -9.20
N TRP A 685 -6.49 15.81 -9.02
CA TRP A 685 -7.12 14.97 -8.01
C TRP A 685 -7.25 13.50 -8.40
N ALA A 686 -7.39 13.20 -9.69
CA ALA A 686 -7.51 11.85 -10.24
C ALA A 686 -6.71 11.70 -11.55
N PRO A 687 -6.32 10.48 -11.96
CA PRO A 687 -5.66 10.26 -13.24
C PRO A 687 -6.59 10.55 -14.43
N ALA A 688 -6.08 11.34 -15.38
CA ALA A 688 -6.68 11.50 -16.71
C ALA A 688 -6.08 10.50 -17.72
N ILE A 689 -4.77 10.23 -17.62
CA ILE A 689 -4.03 9.38 -18.53
C ILE A 689 -3.77 8.02 -17.87
N LEU A 690 -4.20 6.93 -18.51
CA LEU A 690 -4.08 5.57 -18.00
C LEU A 690 -3.31 4.65 -18.98
N PRO A 691 -2.42 3.78 -18.50
CA PRO A 691 -1.88 2.67 -19.28
C PRO A 691 -2.92 1.56 -19.43
N ILE A 692 -2.96 0.93 -20.61
CA ILE A 692 -3.42 -0.45 -20.77
C ILE A 692 -2.35 -1.26 -21.47
N GLN A 693 -2.26 -2.55 -21.16
CA GLN A 693 -1.21 -3.42 -21.67
C GLN A 693 -1.70 -4.87 -21.81
N ILE A 694 -1.29 -5.52 -22.90
CA ILE A 694 -1.44 -6.95 -23.14
C ILE A 694 -0.06 -7.57 -23.16
N LEU A 695 0.16 -8.59 -22.33
CA LEU A 695 1.35 -9.44 -22.35
C LEU A 695 0.96 -10.83 -22.86
N ARG A 696 1.80 -11.45 -23.68
CA ARG A 696 1.58 -12.79 -24.24
C ARG A 696 2.73 -13.73 -23.91
N LEU A 697 2.38 -14.93 -23.48
CA LEU A 697 3.27 -16.06 -23.27
C LEU A 697 2.66 -17.30 -23.94
N GLY A 698 3.06 -17.60 -25.17
CA GLY A 698 2.52 -18.74 -25.91
C GLY A 698 1.04 -18.56 -26.26
N ASN A 699 0.17 -19.42 -25.72
CA ASN A 699 -1.29 -19.33 -25.80
C ASN A 699 -1.94 -18.57 -24.61
N LEU A 700 -1.17 -18.15 -23.59
CA LEU A 700 -1.67 -17.31 -22.49
C LEU A 700 -1.53 -15.81 -22.81
N ILE A 701 -2.57 -15.07 -22.46
CA ILE A 701 -2.69 -13.61 -22.57
C ILE A 701 -3.00 -13.01 -21.20
N ILE A 702 -2.22 -12.04 -20.75
CA ILE A 702 -2.41 -11.30 -19.50
C ILE A 702 -2.83 -9.86 -19.83
N LEU A 703 -4.00 -9.44 -19.32
CA LEU A 703 -4.53 -8.09 -19.49
C LEU A 703 -4.24 -7.24 -18.25
N SER A 704 -3.22 -6.39 -18.34
CA SER A 704 -2.85 -5.42 -17.31
C SER A 704 -3.86 -4.26 -17.28
N VAL A 705 -4.77 -4.25 -16.29
CA VAL A 705 -5.81 -3.21 -16.15
C VAL A 705 -5.56 -2.29 -14.94
N PRO A 706 -5.71 -0.96 -15.07
CA PRO A 706 -5.30 0.01 -14.03
C PRO A 706 -6.39 0.28 -12.96
N GLY A 707 -7.19 -0.72 -12.60
CA GLY A 707 -8.29 -0.55 -11.65
C GLY A 707 -9.03 -1.85 -11.34
N GLU A 708 -10.19 -1.71 -10.71
CA GLU A 708 -10.99 -2.81 -10.17
C GLU A 708 -12.21 -3.11 -11.02
N PHE A 709 -12.07 -4.04 -11.95
CA PHE A 709 -13.18 -4.54 -12.77
C PHE A 709 -14.12 -5.40 -11.92
N THR A 710 -15.43 -5.16 -12.01
CA THR A 710 -16.45 -6.08 -11.47
C THR A 710 -16.43 -7.44 -12.19
N THR A 711 -17.10 -8.43 -11.60
CA THR A 711 -17.22 -9.78 -12.14
C THR A 711 -17.66 -9.78 -13.61
N MET A 712 -18.76 -9.11 -13.95
CA MET A 712 -19.23 -9.08 -15.34
C MET A 712 -18.37 -8.19 -16.25
N SER A 713 -17.80 -7.10 -15.73
CA SER A 713 -16.84 -6.27 -16.48
C SER A 713 -15.61 -7.06 -16.94
N GLY A 714 -15.06 -7.90 -16.05
CA GLY A 714 -13.92 -8.74 -16.38
C GLY A 714 -14.25 -9.88 -17.36
N ARG A 715 -15.43 -10.50 -17.21
CA ARG A 715 -15.96 -11.49 -18.16
C ARG A 715 -16.05 -10.91 -19.57
N ARG A 716 -16.75 -9.78 -19.73
CA ARG A 716 -16.91 -9.07 -21.02
C ARG A 716 -15.58 -8.69 -21.65
N LEU A 717 -14.60 -8.22 -20.85
CA LEU A 717 -13.27 -7.87 -21.37
C LEU A 717 -12.48 -9.10 -21.86
N ARG A 718 -12.43 -10.19 -21.07
CA ARG A 718 -11.73 -11.43 -21.47
C ARG A 718 -12.30 -12.02 -22.76
N GLU A 719 -13.62 -12.11 -22.85
CA GLU A 719 -14.31 -12.67 -24.02
C GLU A 719 -14.07 -11.81 -25.26
N ALA A 720 -14.31 -10.49 -25.18
CA ALA A 720 -14.14 -9.59 -26.30
C ALA A 720 -12.69 -9.53 -26.82
N VAL A 721 -11.68 -9.71 -25.95
CA VAL A 721 -10.28 -9.86 -26.36
C VAL A 721 -10.02 -11.22 -27.00
N LYS A 722 -10.47 -12.33 -26.38
CA LYS A 722 -10.28 -13.69 -26.91
C LYS A 722 -10.89 -13.85 -28.32
N GLU A 723 -12.14 -13.43 -28.49
CA GLU A 723 -12.81 -13.39 -29.79
C GLU A 723 -12.01 -12.60 -30.83
N THR A 724 -11.50 -11.44 -30.44
CA THR A 724 -10.76 -10.54 -31.35
C THR A 724 -9.39 -11.10 -31.73
N LEU A 725 -8.70 -11.80 -30.83
CA LEU A 725 -7.44 -12.50 -31.14
C LEU A 725 -7.68 -13.65 -32.13
N ILE A 726 -8.71 -14.45 -31.90
CA ILE A 726 -9.11 -15.56 -32.79
C ILE A 726 -9.52 -15.00 -34.16
N SER A 727 -10.43 -14.02 -34.21
CA SER A 727 -10.98 -13.48 -35.47
C SER A 727 -9.99 -12.67 -36.30
N SER A 728 -8.91 -12.16 -35.69
CA SER A 728 -7.95 -11.26 -36.34
C SER A 728 -6.59 -11.90 -36.62
N SER A 729 -6.40 -13.16 -36.24
CA SER A 729 -5.19 -13.93 -36.54
C SER A 729 -5.44 -14.96 -37.63
N ASN A 730 -4.39 -15.32 -38.37
CA ASN A 730 -4.45 -16.38 -39.38
C ASN A 730 -4.34 -17.78 -38.74
N GLY A 731 -5.17 -18.04 -37.72
CA GLY A 731 -5.16 -19.28 -36.93
C GLY A 731 -4.05 -19.37 -35.88
N GLU A 732 -3.40 -18.26 -35.51
CA GLU A 732 -2.40 -18.24 -34.43
C GLU A 732 -3.07 -18.32 -33.03
N PHE A 733 -4.29 -17.81 -32.91
CA PHE A 733 -5.12 -17.92 -31.71
C PHE A 733 -6.38 -18.75 -32.01
N ASN A 734 -6.72 -19.61 -31.07
CA ASN A 734 -7.85 -20.55 -31.15
C ASN A 734 -8.64 -20.61 -29.82
N ASN A 735 -9.54 -21.57 -29.69
CA ASN A 735 -10.32 -21.77 -28.45
C ASN A 735 -9.47 -22.13 -27.22
N ASP A 736 -8.23 -22.60 -27.42
CA ASP A 736 -7.26 -22.95 -26.37
C ASP A 736 -6.37 -21.74 -25.98
N THR A 737 -6.69 -20.55 -26.49
CA THR A 737 -6.11 -19.28 -26.02
C THR A 737 -6.68 -18.93 -24.65
N HIS A 738 -5.85 -18.78 -23.63
CA HIS A 738 -6.26 -18.39 -22.29
C HIS A 738 -6.09 -16.88 -22.11
N VAL A 739 -7.04 -16.22 -21.45
CA VAL A 739 -7.00 -14.77 -21.20
C VAL A 739 -7.29 -14.51 -19.74
N VAL A 740 -6.31 -14.00 -18.99
CA VAL A 740 -6.45 -13.59 -17.59
C VAL A 740 -6.41 -12.08 -17.46
N ILE A 741 -7.08 -11.54 -16.44
CA ILE A 741 -6.95 -10.13 -16.06
C ILE A 741 -5.96 -10.04 -14.90
N ALA A 742 -5.02 -9.11 -14.99
CA ALA A 742 -4.19 -8.65 -13.89
C ALA A 742 -4.73 -7.30 -13.40
N GLY A 743 -5.50 -7.35 -12.32
CA GLY A 743 -6.13 -6.16 -11.72
C GLY A 743 -5.12 -5.18 -11.13
N LEU A 744 -5.55 -3.92 -10.95
CA LEU A 744 -4.81 -2.88 -10.22
C LEU A 744 -3.35 -2.69 -10.67
N THR A 745 -3.13 -2.72 -11.99
CA THR A 745 -1.81 -2.80 -12.64
C THR A 745 -1.34 -1.47 -13.24
N ASN A 746 -0.06 -1.14 -13.05
CA ASN A 746 0.69 0.04 -13.53
C ASN A 746 0.22 1.42 -13.01
N THR A 747 -1.06 1.60 -12.69
CA THR A 747 -1.63 2.72 -11.92
C THR A 747 -2.98 2.29 -11.31
N TYR A 748 -3.69 3.22 -10.67
CA TYR A 748 -4.98 2.96 -10.04
C TYR A 748 -6.00 4.06 -10.35
N SER A 749 -7.16 3.66 -10.90
CA SER A 749 -8.24 4.54 -11.36
C SER A 749 -9.62 4.14 -10.81
N GLN A 750 -9.66 3.66 -9.56
CA GLN A 750 -10.87 3.14 -8.91
C GLN A 750 -11.50 1.97 -9.69
N TYR A 751 -12.84 1.95 -9.81
CA TYR A 751 -13.64 0.80 -10.24
C TYR A 751 -14.05 0.86 -11.71
N ILE A 752 -14.36 -0.31 -12.27
CA ILE A 752 -14.95 -0.45 -13.60
C ILE A 752 -16.16 -1.40 -13.47
N ALA A 753 -17.35 -0.81 -13.43
CA ALA A 753 -18.63 -1.50 -13.52
C ALA A 753 -19.12 -1.62 -14.99
N THR A 754 -20.06 -2.54 -15.25
CA THR A 754 -20.76 -2.57 -16.54
C THR A 754 -21.67 -1.34 -16.72
N PHE A 755 -22.17 -1.10 -17.93
CA PHE A 755 -23.13 0.00 -18.15
C PHE A 755 -24.39 -0.19 -17.29
N GLU A 756 -24.81 -1.44 -17.13
CA GLU A 756 -26.00 -1.89 -16.42
C GLU A 756 -25.81 -1.79 -14.89
N GLU A 757 -24.69 -2.31 -14.36
CA GLU A 757 -24.28 -2.12 -12.97
C GLU A 757 -24.13 -0.64 -12.63
N TYR A 758 -23.60 0.17 -13.56
CA TYR A 758 -23.44 1.61 -13.40
C TYR A 758 -24.78 2.32 -13.17
N GLN A 759 -25.88 1.87 -13.77
CA GLN A 759 -27.20 2.49 -13.55
C GLN A 759 -27.67 2.36 -12.09
N HIS A 760 -27.15 1.40 -11.32
CA HIS A 760 -27.58 1.10 -9.96
C HIS A 760 -26.82 1.90 -8.88
N GLN A 761 -25.74 2.62 -9.23
CA GLN A 761 -24.98 3.56 -8.36
C GLN A 761 -24.61 3.04 -6.94
N ARG A 762 -24.42 1.73 -6.79
CA ARG A 762 -23.69 1.13 -5.65
C ARG A 762 -22.20 1.53 -5.68
N TYR A 763 -21.44 1.15 -4.65
CA TYR A 763 -20.07 1.64 -4.44
C TYR A 763 -19.19 1.58 -5.70
N GLU A 764 -19.16 0.44 -6.39
CA GLU A 764 -18.35 0.22 -7.59
C GLU A 764 -18.78 1.13 -8.76
N ALA A 765 -20.08 1.32 -8.94
CA ALA A 765 -20.68 2.19 -9.95
C ALA A 765 -20.46 3.69 -9.65
N ALA A 766 -20.67 4.09 -8.39
CA ALA A 766 -20.38 5.43 -7.89
C ALA A 766 -18.89 5.77 -7.98
N SER A 767 -18.03 4.76 -7.90
CA SER A 767 -16.57 4.86 -8.00
C SER A 767 -16.01 4.65 -9.42
N THR A 768 -16.85 4.31 -10.40
CA THR A 768 -16.45 4.17 -11.81
C THR A 768 -16.20 5.55 -12.42
N LEU A 769 -14.94 5.99 -12.45
CA LEU A 769 -14.58 7.41 -12.62
C LEU A 769 -15.07 8.05 -13.93
N TYR A 770 -14.94 7.38 -15.08
CA TYR A 770 -15.05 8.01 -16.40
C TYR A 770 -16.44 7.87 -17.04
N GLY A 771 -17.47 7.72 -16.21
CA GLY A 771 -18.87 7.64 -16.65
C GLY A 771 -19.35 6.24 -17.07
N PRO A 772 -20.61 6.13 -17.53
CA PRO A 772 -21.27 4.85 -17.80
C PRO A 772 -20.63 4.00 -18.91
N HIS A 773 -19.78 4.60 -19.75
CA HIS A 773 -19.09 3.94 -20.86
C HIS A 773 -17.62 3.59 -20.58
N THR A 774 -17.18 3.68 -19.32
CA THR A 774 -15.81 3.32 -18.90
C THR A 774 -15.41 1.92 -19.36
N LEU A 775 -16.22 0.88 -19.08
CA LEU A 775 -15.96 -0.48 -19.55
C LEU A 775 -15.94 -0.58 -21.08
N SER A 776 -16.87 0.09 -21.76
CA SER A 776 -16.97 0.08 -23.22
C SER A 776 -15.71 0.65 -23.88
N ALA A 777 -15.12 1.71 -23.30
CA ALA A 777 -13.82 2.24 -23.73
C ALA A 777 -12.69 1.24 -23.50
N TYR A 778 -12.59 0.60 -22.33
CA TYR A 778 -11.58 -0.43 -22.10
C TYR A 778 -11.70 -1.57 -23.12
N ILE A 779 -12.90 -2.10 -23.36
CA ILE A 779 -13.12 -3.16 -24.36
C ILE A 779 -12.69 -2.69 -25.75
N GLN A 780 -13.03 -1.46 -26.16
CA GLN A 780 -12.64 -0.91 -27.46
C GLN A 780 -11.11 -0.82 -27.62
N GLU A 781 -10.40 -0.24 -26.64
CA GLU A 781 -8.95 -0.03 -26.76
C GLU A 781 -8.15 -1.34 -26.58
N PHE A 782 -8.60 -2.25 -25.70
CA PHE A 782 -8.01 -3.60 -25.62
C PHE A 782 -8.24 -4.42 -26.91
N LYS A 783 -9.40 -4.27 -27.59
CA LYS A 783 -9.61 -4.88 -28.91
C LYS A 783 -8.65 -4.34 -29.96
N LYS A 784 -8.33 -3.04 -29.95
CA LYS A 784 -7.28 -2.47 -30.83
C LYS A 784 -5.91 -3.08 -30.54
N LEU A 785 -5.51 -3.19 -29.27
CA LEU A 785 -4.24 -3.87 -28.90
C LEU A 785 -4.23 -5.35 -29.34
N ALA A 786 -5.33 -6.06 -29.15
CA ALA A 786 -5.49 -7.46 -29.55
C ALA A 786 -5.37 -7.64 -31.08
N GLN A 787 -6.01 -6.79 -31.87
CA GLN A 787 -5.86 -6.79 -33.34
C GLN A 787 -4.42 -6.56 -33.77
N THR A 788 -3.72 -5.60 -33.15
CA THR A 788 -2.31 -5.28 -33.43
C THR A 788 -1.39 -6.46 -33.08
N MET A 789 -1.64 -7.16 -31.98
CA MET A 789 -0.91 -8.38 -31.59
C MET A 789 -1.20 -9.56 -32.55
N ALA A 790 -2.47 -9.77 -32.91
CA ALA A 790 -2.92 -10.86 -33.78
C ALA A 790 -2.40 -10.75 -35.23
N LYS A 791 -2.10 -9.54 -35.69
CA LYS A 791 -1.46 -9.27 -36.99
C LYS A 791 0.06 -9.35 -36.95
N GLY A 792 0.67 -9.33 -35.76
CA GLY A 792 2.11 -9.16 -35.59
C GLY A 792 2.60 -7.73 -35.88
N ASP A 793 1.72 -6.74 -35.82
CA ASP A 793 2.05 -5.34 -36.10
C ASP A 793 2.89 -4.75 -34.94
N ASN A 794 4.10 -4.30 -35.23
CA ASN A 794 4.99 -3.63 -34.27
C ASN A 794 4.72 -2.11 -34.13
N ALA A 795 3.53 -1.65 -34.54
CA ALA A 795 3.14 -0.25 -34.54
C ALA A 795 2.78 0.23 -33.13
N THR A 796 3.78 0.69 -32.37
CA THR A 796 3.59 1.25 -31.02
C THR A 796 2.91 2.63 -31.07
N VAL A 797 1.58 2.64 -30.97
CA VAL A 797 0.78 3.87 -30.83
C VAL A 797 1.04 4.47 -29.45
N ARG A 798 2.09 5.29 -29.32
CA ARG A 798 2.32 6.10 -28.12
C ARG A 798 1.31 7.24 -28.06
N GLY A 799 0.29 7.07 -27.22
CA GLY A 799 -0.57 8.15 -26.74
C GLY A 799 0.16 9.08 -25.74
N PRO A 800 -0.58 9.99 -25.07
CA PRO A 800 0.02 11.02 -24.22
C PRO A 800 0.72 10.42 -23.00
N LEU A 801 1.87 10.96 -22.61
CA LEU A 801 2.60 10.48 -21.42
C LEU A 801 1.88 10.89 -20.12
N PRO A 802 1.82 10.00 -19.11
CA PRO A 802 1.29 10.34 -17.80
C PRO A 802 2.12 11.45 -17.12
N PRO A 803 1.49 12.31 -16.30
CA PRO A 803 2.25 13.29 -15.52
C PRO A 803 3.05 12.60 -14.41
N ASP A 804 4.30 13.01 -14.25
CA ASP A 804 5.11 12.80 -13.05
C ASP A 804 4.82 13.94 -12.06
N LEU A 805 4.18 13.62 -10.93
CA LEU A 805 3.83 14.59 -9.89
C LEU A 805 4.79 14.56 -8.69
N SER A 806 5.96 13.92 -8.81
CA SER A 806 6.94 13.78 -7.71
C SER A 806 7.36 15.10 -7.06
N SER A 807 7.51 16.16 -7.84
CA SER A 807 7.89 17.50 -7.37
C SER A 807 6.72 18.30 -6.75
N ALA A 808 5.48 17.83 -6.91
CA ALA A 808 4.27 18.46 -6.39
C ALA A 808 3.74 17.78 -5.11
N GLN A 809 4.26 16.60 -4.74
CA GLN A 809 3.78 15.83 -3.60
C GLN A 809 3.88 16.62 -2.28
N LEU A 810 2.75 16.71 -1.57
CA LEU A 810 2.68 17.30 -0.24
C LEU A 810 2.75 16.18 0.81
N SER A 811 3.43 16.44 1.93
CA SER A 811 3.42 15.56 3.10
C SER A 811 3.13 16.38 4.36
N PHE A 812 2.19 15.90 5.16
CA PHE A 812 1.80 16.49 6.44
C PHE A 812 2.11 15.54 7.62
N LEU A 813 2.51 14.30 7.33
CA LEU A 813 3.01 13.36 8.32
C LEU A 813 4.41 13.80 8.81
N LEU A 814 4.50 14.18 10.08
CA LEU A 814 5.76 14.56 10.73
C LEU A 814 6.65 13.34 10.99
N ASP A 815 7.97 13.51 10.93
CA ASP A 815 8.96 12.48 11.31
C ASP A 815 9.22 12.45 12.83
N PRO A 816 9.57 11.29 13.44
CA PRO A 816 9.80 11.19 14.87
C PRO A 816 11.00 12.03 15.35
N PHE A 817 10.74 12.99 16.23
CA PHE A 817 11.68 14.04 16.62
C PHE A 817 12.88 13.58 17.48
N GLY A 818 12.73 12.47 18.20
CA GLY A 818 13.74 11.88 19.09
C GLY A 818 13.05 11.06 20.18
N ASP A 819 13.52 9.84 20.43
CA ASP A 819 12.97 8.96 21.47
C ASP A 819 13.99 8.72 22.59
N SER A 820 13.48 8.61 23.82
CA SER A 820 14.23 8.10 24.99
C SER A 820 13.42 7.01 25.71
N PRO A 821 14.09 6.04 26.37
CA PRO A 821 13.47 5.16 27.35
C PRO A 821 13.34 5.87 28.71
N PRO A 822 12.68 5.27 29.71
CA PRO A 822 12.71 5.79 31.08
C PRO A 822 14.13 5.89 31.66
N ASP A 823 14.31 6.76 32.65
CA ASP A 823 15.59 6.94 33.34
C ASP A 823 16.17 5.62 33.89
N GLY A 824 17.45 5.38 33.60
CA GLY A 824 18.17 4.16 34.00
C GLY A 824 17.88 2.93 33.14
N ILE A 825 16.94 3.00 32.18
CA ILE A 825 16.60 1.91 31.26
C ILE A 825 17.29 2.11 29.90
N LYS A 826 17.55 1.01 29.18
CA LYS A 826 17.95 1.01 27.76
C LYS A 826 16.82 0.51 26.88
N PHE A 827 16.75 0.98 25.63
CA PHE A 827 15.86 0.38 24.63
C PHE A 827 16.14 -1.12 24.45
N GLY A 828 15.09 -1.93 24.33
CA GLY A 828 15.14 -3.39 24.48
C GLY A 828 15.10 -3.87 25.94
N GLY A 829 15.05 -2.98 26.93
CA GLY A 829 14.74 -3.33 28.32
C GLY A 829 13.29 -3.77 28.48
N MET A 830 13.00 -4.62 29.47
CA MET A 830 11.63 -5.11 29.70
C MET A 830 10.75 -4.02 30.34
N LYS A 831 9.51 -3.90 29.86
CA LYS A 831 8.37 -3.29 30.55
C LYS A 831 7.55 -4.35 31.28
N GLU A 832 7.27 -5.47 30.60
CA GLU A 832 6.68 -6.70 31.14
C GLU A 832 7.42 -7.90 30.57
N ASP A 833 7.82 -8.84 31.44
CA ASP A 833 8.43 -10.11 31.03
C ASP A 833 7.37 -11.24 31.05
N ILE A 834 7.74 -12.42 30.54
CA ILE A 834 6.83 -13.55 30.30
C ILE A 834 5.90 -13.85 31.50
N ALA A 835 4.60 -13.72 31.28
CA ALA A 835 3.57 -14.14 32.22
C ALA A 835 3.44 -15.68 32.23
N PHE A 836 4.20 -16.35 33.09
CA PHE A 836 4.23 -17.82 33.15
C PHE A 836 2.87 -18.41 33.59
N PRO A 837 2.34 -19.44 32.89
CA PRO A 837 1.12 -20.13 33.30
C PRO A 837 1.35 -20.97 34.57
N LYS A 838 0.27 -21.31 35.29
CA LYS A 838 0.32 -22.08 36.55
C LYS A 838 1.05 -23.44 36.45
N LYS A 839 1.18 -24.01 35.25
CA LYS A 839 1.92 -25.26 34.97
C LYS A 839 3.44 -25.07 34.78
N GLY A 840 3.93 -23.83 34.71
CA GLY A 840 5.34 -23.50 34.46
C GLY A 840 5.81 -23.63 33.00
N SER A 841 4.99 -24.19 32.13
CA SER A 841 5.22 -24.34 30.68
C SER A 841 3.98 -23.96 29.89
N PHE A 842 4.20 -23.46 28.68
CA PHE A 842 3.17 -23.22 27.67
C PHE A 842 2.95 -24.48 26.82
N THR A 843 1.81 -24.53 26.16
CA THR A 843 1.35 -25.61 25.27
C THR A 843 0.88 -25.05 23.94
N LYS A 844 0.64 -25.94 22.97
CA LYS A 844 0.19 -25.60 21.61
C LYS A 844 -1.13 -24.81 21.66
N GLY A 845 -1.17 -23.68 20.96
CA GLY A 845 -2.29 -22.73 20.99
C GLY A 845 -2.24 -21.66 22.10
N ASP A 846 -1.37 -21.77 23.11
CA ASP A 846 -1.14 -20.67 24.05
C ASP A 846 -0.39 -19.50 23.39
N THR A 847 -0.53 -18.29 23.94
CA THR A 847 0.15 -17.08 23.47
C THR A 847 1.05 -16.48 24.56
N PRO A 848 2.31 -16.95 24.73
CA PRO A 848 3.34 -16.20 25.45
C PRO A 848 3.52 -14.80 24.84
N SER A 849 3.66 -13.80 25.72
CA SER A 849 3.84 -12.40 25.36
C SER A 849 4.86 -11.71 26.26
N ALA A 850 5.55 -10.71 25.73
CA ALA A 850 6.46 -9.83 26.47
C ALA A 850 6.49 -8.41 25.88
N THR A 851 6.63 -7.40 26.74
CA THR A 851 6.63 -5.98 26.39
C THR A 851 8.01 -5.38 26.67
N PHE A 852 8.58 -4.70 25.68
CA PHE A 852 9.89 -4.05 25.70
C PHE A 852 9.73 -2.53 25.55
N TRP A 853 10.60 -1.75 26.20
CA TRP A 853 10.75 -0.32 25.90
C TRP A 853 11.43 -0.16 24.53
N SER A 854 10.80 0.58 23.61
CA SER A 854 11.20 0.70 22.21
C SER A 854 11.11 2.13 21.73
N ALA A 855 11.99 2.51 20.80
CA ALA A 855 11.78 3.68 19.95
C ALA A 855 10.73 3.40 18.86
N ASN A 856 10.39 4.42 18.06
CA ASN A 856 9.43 4.36 16.97
C ASN A 856 9.98 3.52 15.77
N PRO A 857 9.24 2.51 15.27
CA PRO A 857 9.60 1.71 14.09
C PRO A 857 9.89 2.50 12.81
N ARG A 858 9.52 3.79 12.73
CA ARG A 858 9.84 4.66 11.60
C ARG A 858 11.32 5.07 11.52
N TYR A 859 12.17 4.80 12.52
CA TYR A 859 13.60 5.13 12.41
C TYR A 859 14.38 4.25 11.42
N ASP A 860 14.06 2.96 11.35
CA ASP A 860 14.51 2.04 10.29
C ASP A 860 13.45 0.94 10.15
N LEU A 861 13.02 0.65 8.92
CA LEU A 861 12.03 -0.38 8.60
C LEU A 861 12.54 -1.82 8.83
N LEU A 862 13.85 -1.95 9.09
CA LEU A 862 14.59 -3.20 9.22
C LEU A 862 14.34 -4.11 7.99
N THR A 863 14.46 -3.57 6.78
CA THR A 863 14.16 -4.28 5.52
C THR A 863 15.06 -5.51 5.34
N GLU A 864 14.45 -6.64 4.97
CA GLU A 864 15.07 -8.00 5.01
C GLU A 864 15.65 -8.38 6.40
N GLY A 865 15.22 -7.66 7.44
CA GLY A 865 15.44 -7.91 8.85
C GLY A 865 14.10 -8.04 9.59
N THR A 866 14.15 -8.01 10.93
CA THR A 866 12.99 -8.29 11.77
C THR A 866 12.94 -7.43 13.02
N PHE A 867 11.73 -7.01 13.43
CA PHE A 867 11.50 -6.35 14.73
C PHE A 867 11.30 -7.36 15.87
N ALA A 868 10.89 -8.60 15.57
CA ALA A 868 10.46 -9.60 16.53
C ALA A 868 10.88 -11.01 16.08
N ALA A 869 11.52 -11.77 16.96
CA ALA A 869 11.91 -13.15 16.72
C ALA A 869 11.62 -14.07 17.92
N VAL A 870 11.23 -15.30 17.63
CA VAL A 870 11.15 -16.40 18.58
C VAL A 870 12.41 -17.23 18.43
N GLU A 871 13.26 -17.25 19.46
CA GLU A 871 14.49 -18.05 19.44
C GLU A 871 14.29 -19.36 20.22
N ARG A 872 14.75 -20.49 19.66
CA ARG A 872 14.79 -21.80 20.32
C ARG A 872 16.21 -22.11 20.80
N LEU A 873 16.33 -22.59 22.03
CA LEU A 873 17.62 -22.97 22.62
C LEU A 873 18.06 -24.36 22.18
N GLN A 874 19.05 -24.43 21.29
CA GLN A 874 19.63 -25.67 20.78
C GLN A 874 21.03 -25.88 21.36
N ARG A 875 21.18 -26.90 22.23
CA ARG A 875 22.34 -27.08 23.13
C ARG A 875 22.52 -25.86 24.04
N GLU A 876 23.41 -24.95 23.65
CA GLU A 876 23.77 -23.69 24.34
C GLU A 876 23.56 -22.46 23.44
N ARG A 877 23.19 -22.65 22.17
CA ARG A 877 23.00 -21.57 21.20
C ARG A 877 21.51 -21.29 20.99
N TRP A 878 21.17 -20.02 20.91
CA TRP A 878 19.86 -19.57 20.47
C TRP A 878 19.82 -19.56 18.94
N ILE A 879 18.76 -20.11 18.37
CA ILE A 879 18.54 -20.18 16.92
C ILE A 879 17.13 -19.66 16.63
N PRO A 880 16.94 -18.67 15.74
CA PRO A 880 15.62 -18.23 15.31
C PRO A 880 14.77 -19.40 14.82
N ALA A 881 13.51 -19.43 15.25
CA ALA A 881 12.53 -20.44 14.89
C ALA A 881 11.29 -19.82 14.19
N TYR A 882 10.89 -18.62 14.61
CA TYR A 882 9.88 -17.78 13.95
C TYR A 882 10.34 -16.31 13.99
N ASP A 883 9.92 -15.49 13.03
CA ASP A 883 10.18 -14.04 12.95
C ASP A 883 8.95 -13.24 12.47
N ASP A 884 9.07 -11.92 12.32
CA ASP A 884 7.97 -11.02 11.87
C ASP A 884 7.47 -11.23 10.42
N ASP A 885 7.81 -12.35 9.78
CA ASP A 885 7.27 -12.85 8.51
C ASP A 885 6.53 -14.20 8.71
N ASP A 886 6.39 -14.69 9.96
CA ASP A 886 5.58 -15.86 10.33
C ASP A 886 4.20 -15.48 10.86
N LEU A 887 3.14 -16.07 10.29
CA LEU A 887 1.72 -15.80 10.60
C LEU A 887 1.32 -16.01 12.08
N SER A 888 2.20 -16.61 12.89
CA SER A 888 2.02 -16.86 14.33
C SER A 888 2.65 -15.81 15.26
N LEU A 889 3.48 -14.90 14.75
CA LEU A 889 4.24 -13.94 15.56
C LEU A 889 3.79 -12.51 15.28
N PHE A 890 3.18 -11.87 16.27
CA PHE A 890 2.70 -10.50 16.16
C PHE A 890 3.70 -9.54 16.82
N PHE A 891 4.17 -8.57 16.04
CA PHE A 891 4.86 -7.39 16.56
C PHE A 891 3.85 -6.26 16.68
N LYS A 892 3.69 -5.67 17.87
CA LYS A 892 2.78 -4.54 18.11
C LYS A 892 3.55 -3.38 18.72
N TRP A 893 3.32 -2.16 18.25
CA TRP A 893 3.95 -0.96 18.78
C TRP A 893 2.90 0.07 19.19
N LYS A 894 3.16 0.77 20.30
CA LYS A 894 2.36 1.91 20.78
C LYS A 894 3.22 2.87 21.59
N ILE A 895 2.76 4.11 21.75
CA ILE A 895 3.20 4.98 22.84
C ILE A 895 2.44 4.58 24.12
N ASP A 896 3.10 4.61 25.27
CA ASP A 896 2.41 4.50 26.56
C ASP A 896 1.81 5.84 26.99
N ASN A 897 0.50 5.87 27.24
CA ASN A 897 -0.19 7.12 27.62
C ASN A 897 0.25 7.69 28.99
N SER A 898 0.86 6.88 29.87
CA SER A 898 1.25 7.33 31.21
C SER A 898 2.66 7.92 31.27
N SER A 899 3.58 7.42 30.44
CA SER A 899 4.99 7.84 30.43
C SER A 899 5.47 8.43 29.10
N LEU A 900 4.64 8.44 28.06
CA LEU A 900 4.93 8.93 26.70
C LEU A 900 6.13 8.28 25.98
N HIS A 901 6.65 7.17 26.50
CA HIS A 901 7.69 6.37 25.86
C HIS A 901 7.07 5.28 24.96
N GLY A 902 7.78 4.87 23.92
CA GLY A 902 7.36 3.77 23.05
C GLY A 902 7.50 2.38 23.69
N LEU A 903 6.57 1.50 23.35
CA LEU A 903 6.51 0.10 23.78
C LEU A 903 6.36 -0.83 22.57
N ALA A 904 7.21 -1.84 22.50
CA ALA A 904 7.09 -2.97 21.58
C ALA A 904 6.55 -4.19 22.34
N THR A 905 5.38 -4.69 21.96
CA THR A 905 4.82 -5.95 22.48
C THR A 905 5.03 -7.05 21.44
N ILE A 906 5.54 -8.20 21.86
CA ILE A 906 5.66 -9.39 21.02
C ILE A 906 4.71 -10.45 21.57
N GLU A 907 3.84 -11.00 20.73
CA GLU A 907 2.93 -12.10 21.04
C GLU A 907 3.18 -13.26 20.08
N TRP A 908 3.40 -14.47 20.59
CA TRP A 908 3.61 -15.66 19.77
C TRP A 908 2.51 -16.70 20.01
N LYS A 909 1.57 -16.85 19.08
CA LYS A 909 0.49 -17.86 19.13
C LYS A 909 1.07 -19.22 18.74
N ILE A 910 1.40 -20.06 19.73
CA ILE A 910 2.25 -21.25 19.55
C ILE A 910 1.64 -22.23 18.52
N PRO A 911 2.33 -22.52 17.39
CA PRO A 911 1.82 -23.41 16.35
C PRO A 911 1.64 -24.89 16.78
N ASN A 912 0.73 -25.59 16.10
CA ASN A 912 0.45 -27.00 16.37
C ASN A 912 1.61 -27.96 16.00
N ASP A 913 2.46 -27.55 15.07
CA ASP A 913 3.65 -28.27 14.59
C ASP A 913 4.93 -27.93 15.40
N VAL A 914 4.84 -27.03 16.39
CA VAL A 914 5.99 -26.62 17.21
C VAL A 914 6.72 -27.82 17.84
N ILE A 915 8.04 -27.73 17.89
CA ILE A 915 8.91 -28.74 18.50
C ILE A 915 9.14 -28.38 19.97
N SER A 916 8.65 -29.22 20.89
CA SER A 916 8.79 -29.04 22.34
C SER A 916 10.23 -28.69 22.75
N GLY A 917 10.42 -27.70 23.63
CA GLY A 917 11.74 -27.16 23.92
C GLY A 917 11.74 -25.92 24.83
N VAL A 918 12.89 -25.24 24.89
CA VAL A 918 13.06 -23.95 25.60
C VAL A 918 13.17 -22.84 24.55
N TYR A 919 12.38 -21.79 24.77
CA TYR A 919 12.18 -20.66 23.86
C TYR A 919 12.34 -19.31 24.60
N ARG A 920 12.53 -18.23 23.86
CA ARG A 920 12.38 -16.84 24.34
C ARG A 920 11.94 -15.91 23.20
N LEU A 921 11.36 -14.76 23.56
CA LEU A 921 11.06 -13.69 22.62
C LEU A 921 12.24 -12.72 22.54
N ARG A 922 12.63 -12.30 21.34
CA ARG A 922 13.66 -11.29 21.08
C ARG A 922 13.06 -10.15 20.27
N HIS A 923 13.38 -8.92 20.68
CA HIS A 923 13.04 -7.68 19.99
C HIS A 923 14.30 -7.04 19.39
N PHE A 924 14.15 -6.37 18.24
CA PHE A 924 15.15 -5.48 17.64
C PHE A 924 14.49 -4.15 17.28
N GLY A 925 15.26 -3.06 17.36
CA GLY A 925 14.81 -1.76 16.89
C GLY A 925 15.96 -0.82 16.55
N ALA A 926 15.58 0.32 15.97
CA ALA A 926 16.45 1.43 15.63
C ALA A 926 15.97 2.68 16.39
N THR A 927 16.88 3.56 16.79
CA THR A 927 16.57 4.75 17.58
C THR A 927 17.43 5.96 17.22
N LYS A 928 16.89 7.16 17.50
CA LYS A 928 17.60 8.44 17.51
C LYS A 928 17.25 9.21 18.77
N ILE A 929 18.25 9.77 19.44
CA ILE A 929 18.05 10.65 20.62
C ILE A 929 17.43 11.99 20.21
N THR A 930 17.79 12.49 19.03
CA THR A 930 17.25 13.72 18.41
C THR A 930 17.20 13.57 16.89
N ILE A 931 16.43 14.43 16.21
CA ILE A 931 16.27 14.39 14.74
C ILE A 931 17.61 14.44 13.97
N ALA A 932 18.62 15.11 14.54
CA ALA A 932 19.98 15.26 14.01
C ALA A 932 20.96 14.15 14.46
N SER A 933 20.54 13.23 15.33
CA SER A 933 21.35 12.10 15.77
C SER A 933 21.48 11.03 14.68
N PRO A 934 22.62 10.32 14.58
CA PRO A 934 22.70 9.10 13.78
C PRO A 934 21.77 8.03 14.35
N ILE A 935 21.35 7.09 13.49
CA ILE A 935 20.59 5.91 13.91
C ILE A 935 21.54 4.98 14.69
N THR A 936 21.08 4.50 15.84
CA THR A 936 21.69 3.40 16.59
C THR A 936 20.71 2.23 16.70
N TYR A 937 21.23 1.01 16.83
CA TYR A 937 20.42 -0.21 16.86
C TYR A 937 20.51 -0.89 18.22
N PHE A 938 19.40 -1.46 18.66
CA PHE A 938 19.30 -2.14 19.96
C PHE A 938 18.58 -3.48 19.84
N THR A 939 18.80 -4.35 20.82
CA THR A 939 18.06 -5.60 20.95
C THR A 939 17.84 -5.95 22.43
N GLY A 940 16.71 -6.61 22.69
CA GLY A 940 16.36 -7.17 23.99
C GLY A 940 15.81 -8.58 23.84
N ALA A 941 15.89 -9.39 24.88
CA ALA A 941 15.20 -10.68 24.92
C ALA A 941 14.58 -10.95 26.30
N SER A 942 13.42 -11.60 26.29
CA SER A 942 12.65 -12.00 27.47
C SER A 942 13.36 -13.06 28.30
N SER A 943 12.84 -13.35 29.50
CA SER A 943 13.14 -14.62 30.18
C SER A 943 12.74 -15.79 29.30
N ALA A 944 13.43 -16.92 29.47
CA ALA A 944 13.10 -18.13 28.71
C ALA A 944 11.90 -18.87 29.30
N PHE A 945 11.17 -19.56 28.44
CA PHE A 945 10.01 -20.38 28.79
C PHE A 945 10.07 -21.75 28.12
N ALA A 946 9.40 -22.73 28.72
CA ALA A 946 9.26 -24.08 28.16
C ALA A 946 7.96 -24.18 27.35
N VAL A 947 8.01 -24.89 26.22
CA VAL A 947 6.87 -25.24 25.37
C VAL A 947 6.81 -26.76 25.22
N GLN A 948 5.62 -27.35 25.34
CA GLN A 948 5.39 -28.78 25.04
C GLN A 948 4.43 -28.97 23.86
#